data_AF-A0AAE8MHN9-F1
#
_entry.id   AF-A0AAE8MHN9-F1
#
_cell.length_a   1.000
_cell.length_b   1.000
_cell.length_c   1.000
_cell.angle_alpha   90.00
_cell.angle_beta   90.00
_cell.angle_gamma   90.00
#
_symmetry.space_group_name_H-M   'P 1'
#
loop_
_entity.id
_entity.type
_entity.pdbx_description
1 polymer ?
#
loop_
_entity_poly.entity_id
_entity_poly.type
_entity_poly.pdbx_seq_one_letter_code
_entity_poly.pdbx_strand_id
1 'polypeptide(L)'
;MASSALQRLVRFIPRSSPSKILIGQPADKDIDVGAALRKGQEVAVNVWSGSSVLSPGSSTGATETIDRVLSPLAQSEIGTVRCVGLNYRKHAAELGLEAPPIPVIFMKPATAIVDPWPARGIVPKLSQVDESGDYEAELAVVIGKTAKNVSESEALDYVLGYTAANDVSSRTQQLNQSQWSFSKSFDGSCPIGPTLALKSLIPDPSKLFMRGLKNGEVYQESGTDDLIFSVPKIISWLSQGTTLPPGTVIITGTPAGVGMGRTPKDALRHGDEFAVEILPHIGTLTNIFENEKNGFLTKLSSPHNQRSNPAFVPEKMRALRLVEYHKNYQLFNDVPTPAPKPDEILIRVATAGLCHTDLIVYHGLTEAPLPFTGSHEPAGTVVALGSNVPETWHVGDRVGVTNFMDPCDKCKGCKWATQTIGSLDPRFCDNKTMCGIYHRDGAFAEYMTSWHGAVVHLPDSVSFEQAAPLMCAGATVWHAINQADLQKGQTVAIIGIGGLGVLGIQFAKARGYRVVAVDNHDVGLKLASEVPSHLKPDLILSLEDPETIQKISDFTDDIGLKAAIVCTSDNDANDWAAQRLQPRGVLVAAGFPEQGLKFDPMNLLFKEIVVKGTIHCSMEETREMIEFVVEHGIRSHLSLLSMDEAEDIVARSEAHAFVGRPVVQIGK
;
A
#
# COMPACT_ATOMS: atom_id res chain seq x y z
N MET A 1 13.59 21.80 -39.20
CA MET A 1 13.81 22.65 -38.01
C MET A 1 14.72 21.88 -37.07
N ALA A 2 15.84 22.46 -36.66
CA ALA A 2 16.86 21.76 -35.89
C ALA A 2 16.26 21.14 -34.63
N SER A 3 16.46 19.83 -34.44
CA SER A 3 16.18 19.14 -33.18
C SER A 3 17.02 19.82 -32.10
N SER A 4 16.42 20.74 -31.33
CA SER A 4 17.12 21.37 -30.20
C SER A 4 17.42 20.26 -29.20
N ALA A 5 18.68 20.06 -28.86
CA ALA A 5 19.08 19.13 -27.82
C ALA A 5 18.29 19.41 -26.53
N LEU A 6 17.92 18.35 -25.81
CA LEU A 6 17.26 18.48 -24.51
C LEU A 6 18.15 19.28 -23.57
N GLN A 7 17.59 20.28 -22.90
CA GLN A 7 18.29 21.13 -21.94
C GLN A 7 17.57 21.21 -20.59
N ARG A 8 16.24 21.14 -20.59
CA ARG A 8 15.42 21.24 -19.39
C ARG A 8 14.23 20.32 -19.49
N LEU A 9 14.10 19.38 -18.57
CA LEU A 9 13.06 18.36 -18.59
C LEU A 9 11.99 18.64 -17.54
N VAL A 10 10.72 18.53 -17.93
CA VAL A 10 9.56 18.56 -17.03
C VAL A 10 8.81 17.24 -17.12
N ARG A 11 8.49 16.66 -15.97
CA ARG A 11 7.65 15.46 -15.83
C ARG A 11 6.26 15.92 -15.41
N PHE A 12 5.22 15.49 -16.12
CA PHE A 12 3.89 16.08 -15.96
C PHE A 12 2.75 15.15 -16.40
N ILE A 13 1.55 15.46 -15.95
CA ILE A 13 0.28 14.94 -16.48
C ILE A 13 -0.23 15.92 -17.54
N PRO A 14 -0.48 15.48 -18.78
CA PRO A 14 -1.01 16.34 -19.83
C PRO A 14 -2.52 16.56 -19.67
N ARG A 15 -2.99 17.75 -20.02
CA ARG A 15 -4.43 18.08 -19.99
C ARG A 15 -5.26 17.23 -20.94
N SER A 16 -4.67 16.79 -22.06
CA SER A 16 -5.33 15.92 -23.05
C SER A 16 -5.57 14.50 -22.54
N SER A 17 -4.80 14.04 -21.54
CA SER A 17 -4.85 12.65 -21.07
C SER A 17 -4.45 12.54 -19.58
N PRO A 18 -5.39 12.78 -18.65
CA PRO A 18 -5.11 12.82 -17.21
C PRO A 18 -4.58 11.52 -16.59
N SER A 19 -4.68 10.39 -17.31
CA SER A 19 -4.19 9.08 -16.86
C SER A 19 -2.75 8.77 -17.29
N LYS A 20 -2.12 9.66 -18.09
CA LYS A 20 -0.76 9.48 -18.58
C LYS A 20 0.22 10.38 -17.83
N ILE A 21 1.45 9.89 -17.70
CA ILE A 21 2.60 10.70 -17.29
C ILE A 21 3.51 10.82 -18.49
N LEU A 22 3.84 12.07 -18.84
CA LEU A 22 4.75 12.40 -19.93
C LEU A 22 5.98 13.11 -19.38
N ILE A 23 7.04 13.09 -20.16
CA ILE A 23 8.19 13.96 -19.99
C ILE A 23 8.36 14.81 -21.25
N GLY A 24 8.97 15.97 -21.09
CA GLY A 24 9.35 16.78 -22.23
C GLY A 24 10.11 18.03 -21.85
N GLN A 25 10.27 18.92 -22.82
CA GLN A 25 10.93 20.21 -22.64
C GLN A 25 9.90 21.34 -22.77
N PRO A 26 9.89 22.34 -21.86
CA PRO A 26 9.06 23.53 -22.04
C PRO A 26 9.27 24.14 -23.43
N ALA A 27 8.17 24.44 -24.12
CA ALA A 27 8.22 24.98 -25.48
C ALA A 27 8.83 26.40 -25.50
N ASP A 28 8.53 27.19 -24.46
CA ASP A 28 9.27 28.39 -24.13
C ASP A 28 10.50 28.02 -23.28
N LYS A 29 11.69 28.32 -23.78
CA LYS A 29 12.95 28.02 -23.11
C LYS A 29 13.21 28.89 -21.88
N ASP A 30 12.59 30.07 -21.81
CA ASP A 30 12.84 31.09 -20.79
C ASP A 30 11.75 31.09 -19.71
N ILE A 31 10.65 30.33 -19.90
CA ILE A 31 9.56 30.24 -18.93
C ILE A 31 10.04 29.64 -17.60
N ASP A 32 9.62 30.23 -16.49
CA ASP A 32 9.64 29.57 -15.19
C ASP A 32 8.37 28.73 -15.08
N VAL A 33 8.51 27.41 -15.27
CA VAL A 33 7.38 26.47 -15.29
C VAL A 33 6.57 26.55 -13.99
N GLY A 34 7.22 26.53 -12.83
CA GLY A 34 6.51 26.47 -11.57
C GLY A 34 5.84 27.80 -11.23
N ALA A 35 6.52 28.93 -11.47
CA ALA A 35 5.91 30.25 -11.27
C ALA A 35 4.74 30.51 -12.23
N ALA A 36 4.83 30.06 -13.49
CA ALA A 36 3.75 30.17 -14.46
C ALA A 36 2.53 29.34 -14.03
N LEU A 37 2.73 28.08 -13.66
CA LEU A 37 1.65 27.21 -13.19
C LEU A 37 1.01 27.73 -11.90
N ARG A 38 1.79 28.25 -10.96
CA ARG A 38 1.27 28.86 -9.72
C ARG A 38 0.38 30.08 -9.97
N LYS A 39 0.60 30.80 -11.07
CA LYS A 39 -0.22 31.92 -11.56
C LYS A 39 -1.40 31.47 -12.43
N GLY A 40 -1.60 30.17 -12.64
CA GLY A 40 -2.65 29.61 -13.50
C GLY A 40 -2.38 29.80 -15.00
N GLN A 41 -1.14 30.06 -15.39
CA GLN A 41 -0.75 30.19 -16.80
C GLN A 41 -0.57 28.81 -17.43
N GLU A 42 -0.90 28.69 -18.72
CA GLU A 42 -0.66 27.47 -19.48
C GLU A 42 0.81 27.32 -19.83
N VAL A 43 1.35 26.13 -19.62
CA VAL A 43 2.72 25.78 -19.99
C VAL A 43 2.68 24.67 -21.03
N ALA A 44 3.08 25.01 -22.27
CA ALA A 44 3.24 24.05 -23.35
C ALA A 44 4.59 23.34 -23.26
N VAL A 45 4.60 22.04 -23.54
CA VAL A 45 5.76 21.15 -23.44
C VAL A 45 5.89 20.32 -24.70
N ASN A 46 7.07 20.39 -25.34
CA ASN A 46 7.42 19.50 -26.44
C ASN A 46 7.74 18.11 -25.86
N VAL A 47 6.95 17.11 -26.22
CA VAL A 47 6.95 15.78 -25.60
C VAL A 47 8.15 14.96 -26.08
N TRP A 48 8.72 14.18 -25.16
CA TRP A 48 9.80 13.23 -25.42
C TRP A 48 9.30 11.80 -25.22
N SER A 49 9.88 10.85 -25.97
CA SER A 49 9.39 9.47 -26.07
C SER A 49 9.73 8.59 -24.87
N GLY A 50 10.69 9.01 -24.03
CA GLY A 50 11.02 8.30 -22.81
C GLY A 50 9.93 8.39 -21.74
N SER A 51 10.03 7.55 -20.73
CA SER A 51 9.15 7.57 -19.54
C SER A 51 9.85 8.12 -18.30
N SER A 52 11.14 8.44 -18.39
CA SER A 52 12.04 8.76 -17.28
C SER A 52 13.01 9.88 -17.66
N VAL A 53 13.36 10.77 -16.72
CA VAL A 53 14.48 11.72 -16.92
C VAL A 53 15.84 11.03 -17.09
N LEU A 54 16.00 9.82 -16.56
CA LEU A 54 17.23 9.04 -16.68
C LEU A 54 17.39 8.44 -18.09
N SER A 55 16.27 8.26 -18.79
CA SER A 55 16.20 7.72 -20.16
C SER A 55 15.17 8.52 -20.97
N PRO A 56 15.45 9.78 -21.34
CA PRO A 56 14.45 10.69 -21.89
C PRO A 56 14.00 10.33 -23.32
N GLY A 57 14.70 9.44 -24.01
CA GLY A 57 14.37 9.05 -25.39
C GLY A 57 14.66 10.19 -26.38
N SER A 58 13.73 10.41 -27.31
CA SER A 58 13.83 11.38 -28.40
C SER A 58 12.59 12.28 -28.46
N SER A 59 12.74 13.48 -29.04
CA SER A 59 11.60 14.36 -29.32
C SER A 59 10.56 13.64 -30.19
N THR A 60 9.29 13.67 -29.79
CA THR A 60 8.18 13.06 -30.54
C THR A 60 7.62 13.98 -31.62
N GLY A 61 7.90 15.29 -31.53
CA GLY A 61 7.29 16.32 -32.37
C GLY A 61 5.88 16.73 -31.93
N ALA A 62 5.34 16.10 -30.89
CA ALA A 62 4.08 16.51 -30.27
C ALA A 62 4.31 17.59 -29.19
N THR A 63 3.32 18.44 -29.00
CA THR A 63 3.28 19.43 -27.92
C THR A 63 2.03 19.20 -27.08
N GLU A 64 2.20 19.21 -25.76
CA GLU A 64 1.12 19.02 -24.78
C GLU A 64 1.11 20.17 -23.77
N THR A 65 -0.03 20.41 -23.14
CA THR A 65 -0.15 21.41 -22.06
C THR A 65 -0.15 20.72 -20.71
N ILE A 66 0.63 21.25 -19.76
CA ILE A 66 0.66 20.74 -18.40
C ILE A 66 -0.70 20.95 -17.73
N ASP A 67 -1.28 19.87 -17.21
CA ASP A 67 -2.37 19.91 -16.23
C ASP A 67 -1.79 19.90 -14.81
N ARG A 68 -0.90 18.94 -14.54
CA ARG A 68 -0.20 18.82 -13.25
C ARG A 68 1.29 18.59 -13.48
N VAL A 69 2.14 19.45 -12.91
CA VAL A 69 3.58 19.20 -12.85
C VAL A 69 3.89 18.19 -11.74
N LEU A 70 4.87 17.35 -11.97
CA LEU A 70 5.33 16.33 -11.03
C LEU A 70 6.80 16.58 -10.67
N SER A 71 7.29 15.95 -9.61
CA SER A 71 8.72 15.85 -9.33
C SER A 71 9.44 15.34 -10.59
N PRO A 72 10.63 15.88 -10.94
CA PRO A 72 11.37 15.43 -12.11
C PRO A 72 11.74 13.96 -12.07
N LEU A 73 11.86 13.36 -10.88
CA LEU A 73 12.04 11.93 -10.66
C LEU A 73 10.86 11.35 -9.88
N ALA A 74 10.37 10.19 -10.31
CA ALA A 74 9.44 9.40 -9.51
C ALA A 74 10.16 8.75 -8.32
N GLN A 75 9.45 8.49 -7.21
CA GLN A 75 10.03 7.87 -6.02
C GLN A 75 10.74 6.53 -6.34
N SER A 76 10.19 5.74 -7.28
CA SER A 76 10.79 4.47 -7.72
C SER A 76 12.11 4.62 -8.49
N GLU A 77 12.40 5.81 -9.01
CA GLU A 77 13.65 6.13 -9.73
C GLU A 77 14.72 6.65 -8.77
N ILE A 78 14.32 7.06 -7.56
CA ILE A 78 15.19 7.67 -6.56
C ILE A 78 15.76 6.55 -5.70
N GLY A 79 17.02 6.21 -5.93
CA GLY A 79 17.72 5.22 -5.11
C GLY A 79 17.92 5.70 -3.67
N THR A 80 18.57 6.86 -3.51
CA THR A 80 18.76 7.51 -2.19
C THR A 80 18.73 9.02 -2.32
N VAL A 81 18.30 9.73 -1.27
CA VAL A 81 18.45 11.18 -1.14
C VAL A 81 19.55 11.46 -0.11
N ARG A 82 20.69 11.99 -0.56
CA ARG A 82 21.86 12.30 0.27
C ARG A 82 21.87 13.78 0.57
N CYS A 83 21.97 14.16 1.83
CA CYS A 83 21.84 15.56 2.22
C CYS A 83 23.09 16.04 2.96
N VAL A 84 23.46 17.29 2.75
CA VAL A 84 24.59 17.94 3.42
C VAL A 84 24.06 19.09 4.25
N GLY A 85 24.10 18.97 5.58
CA GLY A 85 23.64 20.07 6.42
C GLY A 85 24.78 21.02 6.82
N LEU A 86 24.40 22.23 7.23
CA LEU A 86 25.29 23.33 7.60
C LEU A 86 26.37 23.60 6.53
N ASN A 87 25.94 23.73 5.27
CA ASN A 87 26.86 23.85 4.14
C ASN A 87 26.91 25.25 3.50
N TYR A 88 26.35 26.28 4.12
CA TYR A 88 26.48 27.68 3.68
C TYR A 88 27.23 28.49 4.74
N ARG A 89 28.23 29.28 4.34
CA ARG A 89 29.05 30.05 5.28
C ARG A 89 28.21 31.05 6.06
N LYS A 90 27.28 31.74 5.37
CA LYS A 90 26.38 32.71 6.02
C LYS A 90 25.41 32.04 6.98
N HIS A 91 24.94 30.83 6.67
CA HIS A 91 24.04 30.08 7.55
C HIS A 91 24.76 29.59 8.81
N ALA A 92 26.00 29.12 8.68
CA ALA A 92 26.83 28.78 9.85
C ALA A 92 27.03 30.00 10.75
N ALA A 93 27.33 31.18 10.17
CA ALA A 93 27.45 32.42 10.91
C ALA A 93 26.14 32.87 11.59
N GLU A 94 24.98 32.72 10.93
CA GLU A 94 23.64 33.01 11.48
C GLU A 94 23.39 32.22 12.77
N LEU A 95 23.77 30.95 12.80
CA LEU A 95 23.59 30.08 13.97
C LEU A 95 24.72 30.22 15.01
N GLY A 96 25.72 31.07 14.76
CA GLY A 96 26.90 31.19 15.62
C GLY A 96 27.77 29.94 15.66
N LEU A 97 27.74 29.13 14.60
CA LEU A 97 28.48 27.87 14.47
C LEU A 97 29.70 28.06 13.57
N GLU A 98 30.78 27.32 13.85
CA GLU A 98 31.93 27.25 12.95
C GLU A 98 31.61 26.38 11.73
N ALA A 99 32.27 26.68 10.60
CA ALA A 99 32.18 25.85 9.41
C ALA A 99 32.70 24.43 9.73
N PRO A 100 31.92 23.37 9.45
CA PRO A 100 32.35 22.01 9.75
C PRO A 100 33.62 21.65 8.95
N PRO A 101 34.57 20.88 9.51
CA PRO A 101 35.82 20.54 8.84
C PRO A 101 35.64 19.48 7.74
N ILE A 102 34.54 18.73 7.77
CA ILE A 102 34.15 17.72 6.78
C ILE A 102 32.63 17.79 6.54
N PRO A 103 32.12 17.31 5.38
CA PRO A 103 30.69 17.32 5.11
C PRO A 103 29.87 16.55 6.17
N VAL A 104 28.86 17.20 6.73
CA VAL A 104 27.91 16.57 7.67
C VAL A 104 26.78 15.94 6.86
N ILE A 105 26.73 14.60 6.87
CA ILE A 105 25.85 13.83 5.98
C ILE A 105 24.67 13.23 6.74
N PHE A 106 23.50 13.26 6.12
CA PHE A 106 22.33 12.49 6.51
C PHE A 106 21.56 12.00 5.26
N MET A 107 20.55 11.17 5.46
CA MET A 107 19.78 10.56 4.37
C MET A 107 18.29 10.74 4.55
N LYS A 108 17.59 10.97 3.44
CA LYS A 108 16.13 10.88 3.35
C LYS A 108 15.71 9.67 2.51
N PRO A 109 14.61 8.98 2.88
CA PRO A 109 14.00 7.94 2.06
C PRO A 109 13.36 8.55 0.80
N ALA A 110 13.09 7.73 -0.21
CA ALA A 110 12.38 8.18 -1.40
C ALA A 110 10.96 8.70 -1.07
N THR A 111 10.35 8.27 0.04
CA THR A 111 9.03 8.74 0.51
C THR A 111 9.03 10.21 0.95
N ALA A 112 10.21 10.81 1.20
CA ALA A 112 10.32 12.24 1.46
C ALA A 112 10.01 13.09 0.22
N ILE A 113 10.14 12.52 -0.98
CA ILE A 113 9.98 13.25 -2.23
C ILE A 113 8.49 13.45 -2.55
N VAL A 114 8.11 14.69 -2.81
CA VAL A 114 6.75 15.08 -3.20
C VAL A 114 6.78 16.02 -4.41
N ASP A 115 5.70 15.99 -5.18
CA ASP A 115 5.52 16.83 -6.36
C ASP A 115 5.43 18.34 -5.99
N PRO A 116 5.70 19.25 -6.92
CA PRO A 116 5.39 20.67 -6.75
C PRO A 116 3.88 20.94 -6.62
N TRP A 117 3.51 22.19 -6.31
CA TRP A 117 2.14 22.69 -6.43
C TRP A 117 1.50 22.22 -7.76
N PRO A 118 0.29 21.61 -7.76
CA PRO A 118 -0.73 21.62 -6.70
C PRO A 118 -0.63 20.56 -5.60
N ALA A 119 0.41 19.72 -5.56
CA ALA A 119 0.59 18.81 -4.43
C ALA A 119 0.89 19.59 -3.14
N ARG A 120 0.42 19.07 -2.01
CA ARG A 120 0.55 19.69 -0.68
C ARG A 120 1.81 19.19 0.03
N GLY A 121 2.54 20.12 0.64
CA GLY A 121 3.57 19.80 1.63
C GLY A 121 2.91 19.48 2.98
N ILE A 122 3.59 18.72 3.84
CA ILE A 122 3.05 18.31 5.13
C ILE A 122 3.94 18.84 6.26
N VAL A 123 3.32 19.51 7.25
CA VAL A 123 3.98 19.82 8.52
C VAL A 123 3.74 18.64 9.47
N PRO A 124 4.75 17.85 9.85
CA PRO A 124 4.54 16.62 10.61
C PRO A 124 4.06 16.92 12.03
N LYS A 125 3.23 16.06 12.60
CA LYS A 125 2.61 16.23 13.94
C LYS A 125 3.62 16.58 15.01
N LEU A 126 4.76 15.89 14.98
CA LEU A 126 5.82 16.10 15.97
C LEU A 126 6.36 17.54 15.95
N SER A 127 6.24 18.25 14.82
CA SER A 127 6.63 19.67 14.67
C SER A 127 5.47 20.64 14.91
N GLN A 128 4.23 20.13 14.95
CA GLN A 128 3.05 20.96 15.26
C GLN A 128 2.95 21.21 16.76
N VAL A 129 3.35 20.23 17.58
CA VAL A 129 3.25 20.30 19.06
C VAL A 129 4.10 21.43 19.64
N ASP A 130 5.27 21.65 19.07
CA ASP A 130 6.24 22.65 19.52
C ASP A 130 6.52 23.72 18.46
N GLU A 131 5.72 23.71 17.40
CA GLU A 131 5.78 24.69 16.32
C GLU A 131 7.17 24.81 15.66
N SER A 132 7.92 23.71 15.58
CA SER A 132 9.33 23.67 15.16
C SER A 132 9.57 23.32 13.68
N GLY A 133 8.52 23.25 12.87
CA GLY A 133 8.62 22.97 11.43
C GLY A 133 9.35 24.09 10.70
N ASP A 134 10.30 23.77 9.83
CA ASP A 134 11.13 24.77 9.16
C ASP A 134 11.31 24.43 7.68
N TYR A 135 11.56 25.46 6.88
CA TYR A 135 11.82 25.39 5.44
C TYR A 135 13.30 25.63 5.16
N GLU A 136 13.81 25.01 4.10
CA GLU A 136 15.20 25.17 3.68
C GLU A 136 15.25 25.18 2.15
N ALA A 137 15.49 26.34 1.55
CA ALA A 137 15.73 26.46 0.12
C ALA A 137 17.07 25.81 -0.24
N GLU A 138 17.06 24.79 -1.09
CA GLU A 138 18.27 24.06 -1.46
C GLU A 138 18.38 23.74 -2.97
N LEU A 139 19.63 23.61 -3.44
CA LEU A 139 19.94 23.03 -4.74
C LEU A 139 19.97 21.50 -4.61
N ALA A 140 19.22 20.82 -5.49
CA ALA A 140 19.31 19.38 -5.66
C ALA A 140 20.08 19.02 -6.94
N VAL A 141 21.04 18.09 -6.79
CA VAL A 141 21.87 17.53 -7.86
C VAL A 141 21.43 16.09 -8.12
N VAL A 142 21.14 15.76 -9.38
CA VAL A 142 20.72 14.40 -9.76
C VAL A 142 21.89 13.70 -10.44
N ILE A 143 22.26 12.52 -9.93
CA ILE A 143 23.29 11.67 -10.51
C ILE A 143 22.71 10.92 -11.73
N GLY A 144 23.38 11.00 -12.88
CA GLY A 144 22.97 10.33 -14.13
C GLY A 144 23.76 9.08 -14.47
N LYS A 145 24.92 8.88 -13.83
CA LYS A 145 25.81 7.73 -14.05
C LYS A 145 26.26 7.17 -12.72
N THR A 146 26.43 5.86 -12.64
CA THR A 146 26.94 5.19 -11.44
C THR A 146 28.30 5.77 -11.03
N ALA A 147 28.37 6.39 -9.85
CA ALA A 147 29.58 6.98 -9.28
C ALA A 147 30.07 6.16 -8.07
N LYS A 148 31.36 5.85 -8.02
CA LYS A 148 32.01 5.23 -6.85
C LYS A 148 33.48 5.68 -6.81
N ASN A 149 33.91 6.20 -5.66
CA ASN A 149 35.24 6.73 -5.41
C ASN A 149 35.67 7.77 -6.48
N VAL A 150 34.74 8.64 -6.88
CA VAL A 150 34.95 9.65 -7.93
C VAL A 150 35.79 10.81 -7.39
N SER A 151 36.75 11.30 -8.19
CA SER A 151 37.54 12.48 -7.82
C SER A 151 36.73 13.78 -7.97
N GLU A 152 37.12 14.84 -7.26
CA GLU A 152 36.44 16.15 -7.40
C GLU A 152 36.48 16.68 -8.84
N SER A 153 37.58 16.46 -9.57
CA SER A 153 37.72 16.90 -10.97
C SER A 153 36.77 16.19 -11.93
N GLU A 154 36.36 14.96 -11.63
CA GLU A 154 35.50 14.13 -12.49
C GLU A 154 34.02 14.19 -12.06
N ALA A 155 33.74 14.70 -10.86
CA ALA A 155 32.42 14.63 -10.22
C ALA A 155 31.27 15.15 -11.10
N LEU A 156 31.47 16.26 -11.82
CA LEU A 156 30.42 16.85 -12.66
C LEU A 156 30.08 16.01 -13.91
N ASP A 157 30.90 15.04 -14.30
CA ASP A 157 30.63 14.16 -15.44
C ASP A 157 29.60 13.06 -15.11
N TYR A 158 29.32 12.87 -13.83
CA TYR A 158 28.30 11.97 -13.30
C TYR A 158 26.97 12.66 -13.04
N VAL A 159 26.91 14.00 -13.13
CA VAL A 159 25.69 14.78 -12.92
C VAL A 159 24.82 14.75 -14.16
N LEU A 160 23.55 14.36 -14.00
CA LEU A 160 22.51 14.50 -15.02
C LEU A 160 22.06 15.95 -15.13
N GLY A 161 21.72 16.55 -13.99
CA GLY A 161 21.19 17.91 -13.93
C GLY A 161 20.88 18.36 -12.51
N TYR A 162 20.21 19.50 -12.44
CA TYR A 162 19.93 20.25 -11.22
C TYR A 162 18.44 20.61 -11.15
N THR A 163 17.88 20.62 -9.94
CA THR A 163 16.51 21.04 -9.64
C THR A 163 16.48 21.80 -8.32
N ALA A 164 15.41 22.55 -8.04
CA ALA A 164 15.18 23.12 -6.72
C ALA A 164 14.64 22.05 -5.77
N ALA A 165 14.96 22.20 -4.49
CA ALA A 165 14.48 21.37 -3.40
C ALA A 165 14.10 22.22 -2.19
N ASN A 166 13.12 21.74 -1.43
CA ASN A 166 12.76 22.29 -0.13
C ASN A 166 13.07 21.22 0.94
N ASP A 167 14.09 21.43 1.77
CA ASP A 167 14.40 20.52 2.88
C ASP A 167 13.60 20.90 4.13
N VAL A 168 12.57 20.12 4.44
CA VAL A 168 11.66 20.42 5.55
C VAL A 168 12.17 19.75 6.81
N SER A 169 12.30 20.56 7.86
CA SER A 169 12.93 20.15 9.11
C SER A 169 11.98 20.23 10.31
N SER A 170 12.11 19.29 11.23
CA SER A 170 11.66 19.47 12.62
C SER A 170 12.82 19.91 13.49
N ARG A 171 12.87 21.20 13.82
CA ARG A 171 14.07 21.77 14.45
C ARG A 171 14.27 21.31 15.89
N THR A 172 13.21 21.08 16.64
CA THR A 172 13.35 20.52 18.00
C THR A 172 13.94 19.13 17.95
N GLN A 173 13.45 18.27 17.05
CA GLN A 173 13.99 16.91 16.91
C GLN A 173 15.42 16.92 16.40
N GLN A 174 15.76 17.84 15.50
CA GLN A 174 17.12 17.99 14.99
C GLN A 174 18.11 18.32 16.11
N LEU A 175 17.74 19.22 17.03
CA LEU A 175 18.59 19.61 18.15
C LEU A 175 18.65 18.55 19.27
N ASN A 176 17.64 17.68 19.37
CA ASN A 176 17.57 16.63 20.38
C ASN A 176 18.30 15.33 19.97
N GLN A 177 18.92 15.30 18.79
CA GLN A 177 19.54 14.10 18.25
C GLN A 177 20.91 14.37 17.64
N SER A 178 21.79 13.38 17.74
CA SER A 178 23.12 13.44 17.11
C SER A 178 23.07 13.19 15.59
N GLN A 179 21.97 12.65 15.06
CA GLN A 179 21.79 12.35 13.63
C GLN A 179 20.50 13.01 13.11
N TRP A 180 20.59 13.66 11.95
CA TRP A 180 19.53 14.54 11.47
C TRP A 180 18.44 13.83 10.65
N SER A 181 18.66 12.58 10.23
CA SER A 181 17.70 11.86 9.37
C SER A 181 16.29 11.83 9.99
N PHE A 182 16.12 11.40 11.24
CA PHE A 182 14.80 11.36 11.86
C PHE A 182 14.07 12.72 11.84
N SER A 183 14.80 13.81 12.09
CA SER A 183 14.24 15.17 12.10
C SER A 183 13.93 15.76 10.72
N LYS A 184 14.37 15.12 9.64
CA LYS A 184 14.32 15.65 8.27
C LYS A 184 13.78 14.65 7.25
N SER A 185 13.43 13.43 7.64
CA SER A 185 13.14 12.32 6.72
C SER A 185 11.70 11.79 6.82
N PHE A 186 10.77 12.61 7.31
CA PHE A 186 9.34 12.28 7.29
C PHE A 186 8.76 12.35 5.87
N ASP A 187 7.63 11.70 5.63
CA ASP A 187 7.02 11.66 4.31
C ASP A 187 6.66 13.07 3.82
N GLY A 188 7.01 13.37 2.56
CA GLY A 188 6.81 14.70 1.97
C GLY A 188 7.74 15.81 2.49
N SER A 189 8.79 15.49 3.24
CA SER A 189 9.78 16.45 3.76
C SER A 189 10.77 17.01 2.73
N CYS A 190 10.76 16.53 1.49
CA CYS A 190 11.70 16.91 0.46
C CYS A 190 11.04 17.12 -0.91
N PRO A 191 10.13 18.10 -1.07
CA PRO A 191 9.66 18.47 -2.40
C PRO A 191 10.83 18.85 -3.32
N ILE A 192 10.77 18.41 -4.59
CA ILE A 192 11.74 18.81 -5.63
C ILE A 192 11.03 19.17 -6.93
N GLY A 193 11.63 20.06 -7.72
CA GLY A 193 11.13 20.46 -9.03
C GLY A 193 11.36 21.94 -9.33
N PRO A 194 10.59 22.55 -10.24
CA PRO A 194 9.55 21.95 -11.10
C PRO A 194 10.15 21.28 -12.36
N THR A 195 11.44 21.53 -12.65
CA THR A 195 12.14 20.98 -13.81
C THR A 195 13.52 20.45 -13.43
N LEU A 196 14.04 19.52 -14.23
CA LEU A 196 15.44 19.13 -14.20
C LEU A 196 16.19 19.89 -15.30
N ALA A 197 16.97 20.89 -14.93
CA ALA A 197 17.89 21.57 -15.84
C ALA A 197 19.16 20.72 -16.01
N LEU A 198 19.43 20.26 -17.23
CA LEU A 198 20.53 19.35 -17.48
C LEU A 198 21.88 20.04 -17.30
N LYS A 199 22.92 19.26 -16.93
CA LYS A 199 24.29 19.77 -16.77
C LYS A 199 24.85 20.44 -18.03
N SER A 200 24.34 20.08 -19.21
CA SER A 200 24.68 20.75 -20.47
C SER A 200 24.22 22.21 -20.53
N LEU A 201 23.14 22.56 -19.83
CA LEU A 201 22.63 23.93 -19.71
C LEU A 201 23.32 24.69 -18.57
N ILE A 202 23.66 24.00 -17.48
CA ILE A 202 24.33 24.56 -16.31
C ILE A 202 25.67 23.86 -16.12
N PRO A 203 26.73 24.22 -16.86
CA PRO A 203 28.03 23.57 -16.74
C PRO A 203 28.75 23.88 -15.43
N ASP A 204 28.48 25.04 -14.82
CA ASP A 204 29.04 25.49 -13.56
C ASP A 204 27.91 25.80 -12.54
N PRO A 205 27.61 24.87 -11.62
CA PRO A 205 26.55 25.07 -10.63
C PRO A 205 26.89 26.13 -9.57
N SER A 206 28.13 26.64 -9.50
CA SER A 206 28.52 27.73 -8.57
C SER A 206 28.00 29.11 -9.00
N LYS A 207 27.46 29.22 -10.21
CA LYS A 207 26.89 30.46 -10.76
C LYS A 207 25.38 30.58 -10.53
N LEU A 208 24.80 29.64 -9.79
CA LEU A 208 23.38 29.66 -9.47
C LEU A 208 23.12 30.60 -8.29
N PHE A 209 21.95 31.22 -8.33
CA PHE A 209 21.45 32.09 -7.28
C PHE A 209 20.11 31.57 -6.80
N MET A 210 19.92 31.52 -5.49
CA MET A 210 18.75 30.90 -4.87
C MET A 210 18.05 31.86 -3.92
N ARG A 211 16.72 31.84 -3.98
CA ARG A 211 15.84 32.52 -3.02
C ARG A 211 14.84 31.54 -2.43
N GLY A 212 14.65 31.64 -1.11
CA GLY A 212 13.58 30.99 -0.38
C GLY A 212 12.55 32.04 0.02
N LEU A 213 11.31 31.90 -0.44
CA LEU A 213 10.23 32.83 -0.17
C LEU A 213 9.15 32.17 0.67
N LYS A 214 8.82 32.74 1.83
CA LYS A 214 7.68 32.31 2.64
C LYS A 214 6.53 33.30 2.44
N ASN A 215 5.38 32.82 1.97
CA ASN A 215 4.20 33.64 1.68
C ASN A 215 4.49 34.88 0.81
N GLY A 216 5.43 34.74 -0.14
CA GLY A 216 5.84 35.79 -1.08
C GLY A 216 6.91 36.77 -0.55
N GLU A 217 7.28 36.70 0.72
CA GLU A 217 8.40 37.47 1.28
C GLU A 217 9.71 36.67 1.17
N VAL A 218 10.82 37.34 0.81
CA VAL A 218 12.14 36.69 0.71
C VAL A 218 12.71 36.47 2.11
N TYR A 219 12.92 35.20 2.46
CA TYR A 219 13.47 34.78 3.74
C TYR A 219 14.93 34.35 3.62
N GLN A 220 15.26 33.65 2.54
CA GLN A 220 16.60 33.17 2.26
C GLN A 220 17.06 33.71 0.91
N GLU A 221 18.31 34.15 0.81
CA GLU A 221 18.88 34.65 -0.44
C GLU A 221 20.41 34.46 -0.46
N SER A 222 20.91 33.65 -1.39
CA SER A 222 22.35 33.49 -1.58
C SER A 222 22.72 32.89 -2.95
N GLY A 223 23.93 33.18 -3.40
CA GLY A 223 24.60 32.40 -4.44
C GLY A 223 25.04 31.03 -3.90
N THR A 224 25.14 30.04 -4.79
CA THR A 224 25.67 28.70 -4.48
C THR A 224 27.19 28.69 -4.33
N ASP A 225 27.88 29.79 -4.62
CA ASP A 225 29.28 30.02 -4.27
C ASP A 225 29.52 30.20 -2.76
N ASP A 226 28.45 30.48 -2.00
CA ASP A 226 28.49 30.50 -0.53
C ASP A 226 28.59 29.10 0.10
N LEU A 227 28.49 28.03 -0.71
CA LEU A 227 28.68 26.66 -0.24
C LEU A 227 30.07 26.48 0.40
N ILE A 228 30.11 25.87 1.58
CA ILE A 228 31.34 25.49 2.29
C ILE A 228 32.04 24.36 1.52
N PHE A 229 31.28 23.33 1.16
CA PHE A 229 31.69 22.23 0.28
C PHE A 229 30.95 22.34 -1.05
N SER A 230 31.71 22.48 -2.14
CA SER A 230 31.18 22.59 -3.50
C SER A 230 30.49 21.30 -3.96
N VAL A 231 29.63 21.37 -4.99
CA VAL A 231 28.99 20.18 -5.58
C VAL A 231 30.01 19.08 -5.96
N PRO A 232 31.14 19.38 -6.63
CA PRO A 232 32.18 18.38 -6.88
C PRO A 232 32.74 17.73 -5.61
N LYS A 233 32.99 18.53 -4.57
CA LYS A 233 33.48 18.05 -3.26
C LYS A 233 32.50 17.08 -2.62
N ILE A 234 31.21 17.42 -2.63
CA ILE A 234 30.14 16.62 -2.03
C ILE A 234 30.03 15.27 -2.75
N ILE A 235 30.00 15.26 -4.08
CA ILE A 235 29.90 14.01 -4.87
C ILE A 235 31.12 13.13 -4.61
N SER A 236 32.32 13.71 -4.66
CA SER A 236 33.55 12.97 -4.39
C SER A 236 33.52 12.33 -3.00
N TRP A 237 33.15 13.11 -1.98
CA TRP A 237 33.01 12.64 -0.60
C TRP A 237 31.99 11.50 -0.47
N LEU A 238 30.76 11.70 -0.95
CA LEU A 238 29.68 10.72 -0.83
C LEU A 238 29.95 9.41 -1.59
N SER A 239 30.74 9.48 -2.66
CA SER A 239 31.09 8.30 -3.45
C SER A 239 32.19 7.43 -2.82
N GLN A 240 32.87 7.91 -1.77
CA GLN A 240 33.92 7.14 -1.10
C GLN A 240 33.31 5.96 -0.32
N GLY A 241 33.67 4.75 -0.71
CA GLY A 241 33.17 3.51 -0.08
C GLY A 241 31.69 3.20 -0.35
N THR A 242 30.94 4.12 -0.97
CA THR A 242 29.51 3.97 -1.27
C THR A 242 29.24 4.25 -2.76
N THR A 243 28.50 3.36 -3.43
CA THR A 243 28.07 3.59 -4.81
C THR A 243 26.88 4.56 -4.85
N LEU A 244 26.95 5.58 -5.70
CA LEU A 244 25.82 6.46 -6.03
C LEU A 244 25.24 6.02 -7.39
N PRO A 245 24.12 5.29 -7.43
CA PRO A 245 23.48 4.91 -8.69
C PRO A 245 22.84 6.12 -9.40
N PRO A 246 22.61 6.03 -10.73
CA PRO A 246 21.74 6.97 -11.44
C PRO A 246 20.40 7.13 -10.71
N GLY A 247 19.90 8.36 -10.63
CA GLY A 247 18.70 8.71 -9.87
C GLY A 247 18.96 9.04 -8.39
N THR A 248 20.19 8.90 -7.90
CA THR A 248 20.55 9.45 -6.58
C THR A 248 20.43 10.97 -6.60
N VAL A 249 19.70 11.51 -5.63
CA VAL A 249 19.51 12.94 -5.42
C VAL A 249 20.42 13.40 -4.30
N ILE A 250 21.16 14.48 -4.51
CA ILE A 250 22.02 15.10 -3.50
C ILE A 250 21.50 16.51 -3.22
N ILE A 251 21.14 16.80 -1.97
CA ILE A 251 20.74 18.14 -1.54
C ILE A 251 21.90 18.81 -0.79
N THR A 252 22.22 20.04 -1.18
CA THR A 252 23.52 20.65 -0.90
C THR A 252 23.60 21.50 0.37
N GLY A 253 22.51 21.67 1.11
CA GLY A 253 22.40 22.60 2.22
C GLY A 253 21.68 23.90 1.84
N THR A 254 21.38 24.72 2.85
CA THR A 254 20.52 25.91 2.73
C THR A 254 21.22 27.21 3.15
N PRO A 255 20.87 28.36 2.54
CA PRO A 255 21.35 29.68 2.97
C PRO A 255 20.82 30.11 4.35
N ALA A 256 21.40 31.20 4.88
CA ALA A 256 20.86 31.87 6.06
C ALA A 256 19.42 32.36 5.83
N GLY A 257 18.64 32.45 6.91
CA GLY A 257 17.25 32.91 6.88
C GLY A 257 16.22 31.82 7.16
N VAL A 258 16.64 30.68 7.70
CA VAL A 258 15.72 29.63 8.15
C VAL A 258 14.87 30.13 9.33
N GLY A 259 13.69 29.57 9.52
CA GLY A 259 12.74 30.00 10.54
C GLY A 259 13.30 30.00 11.96
N MET A 260 14.15 29.03 12.30
CA MET A 260 14.85 28.99 13.60
C MET A 260 15.87 30.12 13.81
N GLY A 261 16.49 30.64 12.74
CA GLY A 261 17.50 31.70 12.78
C GLY A 261 16.92 33.11 12.90
N ARG A 262 15.60 33.27 12.70
CA ARG A 262 14.92 34.57 12.74
C ARG A 262 14.61 35.03 14.17
N THR A 263 14.45 36.34 14.31
CA THR A 263 14.01 36.99 15.56
C THR A 263 12.84 37.95 15.27
N PRO A 264 11.61 37.62 15.70
CA PRO A 264 11.20 36.37 16.36
C PRO A 264 11.36 35.16 15.41
N LYS A 265 11.46 33.95 15.98
CA LYS A 265 11.47 32.71 15.20
C LYS A 265 10.17 32.62 14.39
N ASP A 266 10.27 32.18 13.15
CA ASP A 266 9.11 32.05 12.26
C ASP A 266 9.12 30.72 11.52
N ALA A 267 8.40 29.76 12.08
CA ALA A 267 8.32 28.39 11.61
C ALA A 267 7.18 28.20 10.58
N LEU A 268 7.20 27.07 9.87
CA LEU A 268 6.13 26.65 8.98
C LEU A 268 4.83 26.40 9.73
N ARG A 269 3.72 26.83 9.13
CA ARG A 269 2.35 26.63 9.63
C ARG A 269 1.46 26.05 8.52
N HIS A 270 0.31 25.52 8.94
CA HIS A 270 -0.75 25.16 8.00
C HIS A 270 -1.15 26.38 7.16
N GLY A 271 -1.23 26.18 5.85
CA GLY A 271 -1.57 27.20 4.87
C GLY A 271 -0.38 27.99 4.34
N ASP A 272 0.81 27.89 4.97
CA ASP A 272 2.00 28.59 4.50
C ASP A 272 2.42 28.08 3.12
N GLU A 273 2.80 29.02 2.27
CA GLU A 273 3.49 28.76 1.02
C GLU A 273 4.99 28.95 1.22
N PHE A 274 5.80 27.97 0.81
CA PHE A 274 7.23 28.16 0.63
C PHE A 274 7.62 27.92 -0.82
N ALA A 275 8.35 28.88 -1.40
CA ALA A 275 8.84 28.80 -2.75
C ALA A 275 10.38 28.83 -2.78
N VAL A 276 10.97 27.91 -3.53
CA VAL A 276 12.41 27.84 -3.78
C VAL A 276 12.64 28.18 -5.24
N GLU A 277 13.18 29.37 -5.47
CA GLU A 277 13.54 29.85 -6.80
C GLU A 277 15.05 29.69 -6.99
N ILE A 278 15.45 29.04 -8.09
CA ILE A 278 16.85 28.95 -8.48
C ILE A 278 17.04 29.49 -9.89
N LEU A 279 17.88 30.51 -9.99
CA LEU A 279 18.16 31.24 -11.21
C LEU A 279 19.64 31.06 -11.63
N PRO A 280 19.91 31.12 -12.95
CA PRO A 280 18.94 31.01 -14.05
C PRO A 280 18.48 29.55 -14.27
N HIS A 281 17.50 29.39 -15.17
CA HIS A 281 17.09 28.12 -15.81
C HIS A 281 16.21 27.13 -15.03
N ILE A 282 16.46 26.88 -13.74
CA ILE A 282 15.75 25.82 -12.98
C ILE A 282 14.27 26.20 -12.74
N GLY A 283 14.03 27.44 -12.32
CA GLY A 283 12.70 27.98 -12.03
C GLY A 283 12.32 27.86 -10.56
N THR A 284 11.02 27.92 -10.30
CA THR A 284 10.46 28.04 -8.95
C THR A 284 9.72 26.79 -8.52
N LEU A 285 10.21 26.09 -7.49
CA LEU A 285 9.46 25.07 -6.76
C LEU A 285 8.53 25.77 -5.78
N THR A 286 7.25 25.41 -5.75
CA THR A 286 6.29 25.94 -4.78
C THR A 286 5.62 24.81 -4.03
N ASN A 287 5.56 24.93 -2.70
CA ASN A 287 4.82 24.03 -1.83
C ASN A 287 3.86 24.83 -0.96
N ILE A 288 2.62 24.38 -0.86
CA ILE A 288 1.68 24.89 0.14
C ILE A 288 1.49 23.81 1.20
N PHE A 289 1.76 24.17 2.44
CA PHE A 289 1.83 23.26 3.56
C PHE A 289 0.48 23.07 4.24
N GLU A 290 0.20 21.84 4.66
CA GLU A 290 -0.92 21.50 5.53
C GLU A 290 -0.38 20.76 6.76
N ASN A 291 -0.95 21.02 7.94
CA ASN A 291 -0.70 20.18 9.10
C ASN A 291 -1.05 18.71 8.79
N GLU A 292 -0.11 17.82 9.10
CA GLU A 292 -0.35 16.38 9.19
C GLU A 292 -1.54 16.13 10.14
N LYS A 293 -2.62 15.59 9.61
CA LYS A 293 -3.85 15.34 10.36
C LYS A 293 -3.64 14.16 11.32
N ASN A 294 -4.42 14.11 12.40
CA ASN A 294 -4.40 13.00 13.36
C ASN A 294 -4.92 11.68 12.75
N GLY A 295 -4.12 11.06 11.88
CA GLY A 295 -4.28 9.70 11.38
C GLY A 295 -2.94 8.99 11.38
N PHE A 296 -2.92 7.71 11.72
CA PHE A 296 -1.79 6.83 11.41
C PHE A 296 -1.81 6.60 9.88
N LEU A 297 -0.76 7.07 9.19
CA LEU A 297 -0.38 6.83 7.79
C LEU A 297 -1.52 6.77 6.75
N THR A 298 -1.88 7.93 6.18
CA THR A 298 -2.69 8.02 4.95
C THR A 298 -1.81 8.36 3.76
N LYS A 299 -1.87 7.50 2.74
CA LYS A 299 -1.23 7.62 1.42
C LYS A 299 -1.66 8.92 0.70
N LEU A 300 -0.72 9.41 -0.11
CA LEU A 300 -0.83 10.49 -1.08
C LEU A 300 -2.16 10.47 -1.84
N SER A 301 -2.77 11.66 -1.89
CA SER A 301 -4.11 11.98 -2.38
C SER A 301 -4.37 11.61 -3.86
N SER A 302 -5.45 10.86 -4.10
CA SER A 302 -6.34 11.07 -5.25
C SER A 302 -7.36 12.17 -4.91
N PRO A 303 -7.81 12.99 -5.88
CA PRO A 303 -8.57 14.21 -5.61
C PRO A 303 -10.08 13.94 -5.51
N HIS A 304 -10.55 13.35 -4.41
CA HIS A 304 -11.97 13.37 -4.06
C HIS A 304 -12.14 13.56 -2.55
N ASN A 305 -12.09 14.82 -2.11
CA ASN A 305 -12.58 15.16 -0.77
C ASN A 305 -13.43 16.43 -0.84
N GLN A 306 -14.59 16.28 -1.48
CA GLN A 306 -15.75 17.06 -1.07
C GLN A 306 -16.42 16.23 0.03
N ARG A 307 -16.65 16.82 1.21
CA ARG A 307 -17.69 16.31 2.13
C ARG A 307 -19.02 16.44 1.39
N SER A 308 -19.38 15.43 0.62
CA SER A 308 -20.67 15.34 -0.05
C SER A 308 -21.75 15.13 1.01
N ASN A 309 -22.93 15.69 0.74
CA ASN A 309 -24.17 15.41 1.47
C ASN A 309 -24.28 13.91 1.80
N PRO A 310 -24.81 13.54 2.99
CA PRO A 310 -25.03 12.13 3.30
C PRO A 310 -25.89 11.51 2.19
N ALA A 311 -25.40 10.38 1.65
CA ALA A 311 -26.21 9.55 0.77
C ALA A 311 -27.52 9.23 1.49
N PHE A 312 -28.65 9.29 0.79
CA PHE A 312 -29.94 8.91 1.37
C PHE A 312 -29.86 7.46 1.88
N VAL A 313 -29.94 7.27 3.20
CA VAL A 313 -30.03 5.97 3.86
C VAL A 313 -31.50 5.71 4.19
N PRO A 314 -32.15 4.67 3.63
CA PRO A 314 -33.54 4.39 3.91
C PRO A 314 -33.72 3.83 5.33
N GLU A 315 -34.88 4.06 5.94
CA GLU A 315 -35.21 3.52 7.28
C GLU A 315 -35.36 1.99 7.28
N LYS A 316 -35.68 1.41 6.12
CA LYS A 316 -35.85 -0.03 5.91
C LYS A 316 -35.05 -0.49 4.70
N MET A 317 -34.67 -1.75 4.71
CA MET A 317 -33.86 -2.42 3.70
C MET A 317 -34.37 -3.82 3.40
N ARG A 318 -33.90 -4.37 2.28
CA ARG A 318 -34.01 -5.79 1.94
C ARG A 318 -32.93 -6.59 2.64
N ALA A 319 -33.27 -7.79 3.10
CA ALA A 319 -32.29 -8.76 3.62
C ALA A 319 -32.79 -10.20 3.45
N LEU A 320 -31.87 -11.12 3.16
CA LEU A 320 -32.10 -12.56 3.26
C LEU A 320 -31.85 -13.00 4.70
N ARG A 321 -32.88 -13.53 5.35
CA ARG A 321 -32.81 -13.92 6.76
C ARG A 321 -33.19 -15.37 6.95
N LEU A 322 -32.42 -16.06 7.76
CA LEU A 322 -32.75 -17.38 8.26
C LEU A 322 -33.80 -17.21 9.36
N VAL A 323 -34.97 -17.80 9.18
CA VAL A 323 -36.07 -17.73 10.15
C VAL A 323 -36.24 -19.01 10.96
N GLU A 324 -35.75 -20.12 10.43
CA GLU A 324 -35.78 -21.46 11.03
C GLU A 324 -34.51 -22.19 10.56
N TYR A 325 -33.83 -22.87 11.48
CA TYR A 325 -32.65 -23.68 11.13
C TYR A 325 -32.99 -24.77 10.10
N HIS A 326 -32.03 -25.13 9.26
CA HIS A 326 -32.21 -26.12 8.18
C HIS A 326 -33.30 -25.78 7.15
N LYS A 327 -33.77 -24.52 7.11
CA LYS A 327 -34.69 -24.02 6.09
C LYS A 327 -34.02 -22.93 5.26
N ASN A 328 -34.41 -22.83 3.99
CA ASN A 328 -33.97 -21.77 3.09
C ASN A 328 -34.10 -20.38 3.74
N TYR A 329 -33.19 -19.49 3.36
CA TYR A 329 -33.31 -18.07 3.69
C TYR A 329 -34.62 -17.52 3.11
N GLN A 330 -35.19 -16.53 3.77
CA GLN A 330 -36.36 -15.80 3.27
C GLN A 330 -35.97 -14.36 2.99
N LEU A 331 -36.37 -13.84 1.83
CA LEU A 331 -36.17 -12.45 1.46
C LEU A 331 -37.22 -11.56 2.13
N PHE A 332 -36.78 -10.70 3.04
CA PHE A 332 -37.57 -9.62 3.62
C PHE A 332 -37.31 -8.31 2.89
N ASN A 333 -38.34 -7.48 2.75
CA ASN A 333 -38.23 -6.16 2.07
C ASN A 333 -38.36 -4.97 3.03
N ASP A 334 -38.53 -5.22 4.32
CA ASP A 334 -38.91 -4.21 5.30
C ASP A 334 -38.12 -4.31 6.62
N VAL A 335 -36.90 -4.85 6.55
CA VAL A 335 -35.99 -4.99 7.70
C VAL A 335 -35.46 -3.61 8.10
N PRO A 336 -35.47 -3.22 9.38
CA PRO A 336 -34.91 -1.94 9.79
C PRO A 336 -33.44 -1.78 9.40
N THR A 337 -33.08 -0.66 8.77
CA THR A 337 -31.68 -0.34 8.45
C THR A 337 -30.93 0.00 9.74
N PRO A 338 -29.76 -0.62 10.01
CA PRO A 338 -29.02 -0.35 11.24
C PRO A 338 -28.38 1.05 11.22
N ALA A 339 -28.30 1.69 12.39
CA ALA A 339 -27.55 2.92 12.58
C ALA A 339 -26.16 2.61 13.18
N PRO A 340 -25.07 3.24 12.71
CA PRO A 340 -23.75 2.98 13.24
C PRO A 340 -23.62 3.53 14.67
N LYS A 341 -23.07 2.72 15.58
CA LYS A 341 -22.60 3.18 16.89
C LYS A 341 -21.38 4.10 16.75
N PRO A 342 -20.92 4.78 17.83
CA PRO A 342 -19.77 5.67 17.76
C PRO A 342 -18.52 5.10 17.08
N ASP A 343 -18.17 3.84 17.35
CA ASP A 343 -16.98 3.19 16.78
C ASP A 343 -17.28 2.33 15.51
N GLU A 344 -18.46 2.51 14.91
CA GLU A 344 -18.90 1.72 13.77
C GLU A 344 -19.04 2.58 12.51
N ILE A 345 -18.91 1.92 11.37
CA ILE A 345 -19.27 2.48 10.07
C ILE A 345 -20.54 1.79 9.55
N LEU A 346 -21.35 2.53 8.79
CA LEU A 346 -22.47 1.99 8.03
C LEU A 346 -22.02 1.77 6.59
N ILE A 347 -22.23 0.56 6.10
CA ILE A 347 -21.82 0.13 4.77
C ILE A 347 -23.07 -0.20 3.97
N ARG A 348 -23.20 0.38 2.78
CA ARG A 348 -24.11 -0.10 1.76
C ARG A 348 -23.45 -1.29 1.07
N VAL A 349 -23.96 -2.49 1.33
CA VAL A 349 -23.38 -3.73 0.83
C VAL A 349 -23.64 -3.82 -0.67
N ALA A 350 -22.56 -4.02 -1.45
CA ALA A 350 -22.68 -4.29 -2.87
C ALA A 350 -22.81 -5.79 -3.12
N THR A 351 -21.98 -6.59 -2.45
CA THR A 351 -21.94 -8.05 -2.60
C THR A 351 -21.60 -8.74 -1.30
N ALA A 352 -22.08 -9.97 -1.14
CA ALA A 352 -21.83 -10.81 0.02
C ALA A 352 -21.62 -12.27 -0.41
N GLY A 353 -20.50 -12.87 -0.01
CA GLY A 353 -20.19 -14.27 -0.33
C GLY A 353 -20.85 -15.29 0.60
N LEU A 354 -21.04 -16.52 0.12
CA LEU A 354 -21.37 -17.68 0.96
C LEU A 354 -20.12 -18.55 1.17
N CYS A 355 -19.71 -18.69 2.41
CA CYS A 355 -18.63 -19.54 2.84
C CYS A 355 -19.15 -20.74 3.63
N HIS A 356 -18.37 -21.82 3.68
CA HIS A 356 -18.79 -23.03 4.38
C HIS A 356 -19.03 -22.79 5.88
N THR A 357 -18.33 -21.81 6.46
CA THR A 357 -18.56 -21.39 7.85
C THR A 357 -19.97 -20.83 8.07
N ASP A 358 -20.65 -20.26 7.07
CA ASP A 358 -22.03 -19.78 7.22
C ASP A 358 -23.02 -20.93 7.52
N LEU A 359 -22.69 -22.17 7.13
CA LEU A 359 -23.53 -23.33 7.39
C LEU A 359 -23.63 -23.66 8.87
N ILE A 360 -22.66 -23.25 9.70
CA ILE A 360 -22.74 -23.51 11.15
C ILE A 360 -23.93 -22.77 11.78
N VAL A 361 -24.29 -21.60 11.25
CA VAL A 361 -25.49 -20.86 11.66
C VAL A 361 -26.73 -21.56 11.12
N TYR A 362 -26.70 -21.92 9.84
CA TYR A 362 -27.81 -22.61 9.18
C TYR A 362 -28.22 -23.92 9.90
N HIS A 363 -27.24 -24.66 10.40
CA HIS A 363 -27.44 -25.90 11.18
C HIS A 363 -27.66 -25.68 12.68
N GLY A 364 -27.75 -24.43 13.14
CA GLY A 364 -28.04 -24.11 14.54
C GLY A 364 -26.90 -24.39 15.53
N LEU A 365 -25.66 -24.52 15.07
CA LEU A 365 -24.51 -24.83 15.93
C LEU A 365 -24.04 -23.64 16.78
N THR A 366 -24.43 -22.41 16.41
CA THR A 366 -24.07 -21.18 17.15
C THR A 366 -25.19 -20.64 18.03
N GLU A 367 -26.38 -21.25 18.00
CA GLU A 367 -27.60 -20.77 18.68
C GLU A 367 -27.95 -19.30 18.38
N ALA A 368 -27.68 -18.83 17.16
CA ALA A 368 -27.96 -17.46 16.76
C ALA A 368 -29.46 -17.09 16.90
N PRO A 369 -29.81 -15.90 17.41
CA PRO A 369 -31.21 -15.51 17.55
C PRO A 369 -31.86 -15.32 16.17
N LEU A 370 -32.91 -16.09 15.89
CA LEU A 370 -33.68 -16.00 14.66
C LEU A 370 -34.79 -14.93 14.78
N PRO A 371 -35.11 -14.17 13.72
CA PRO A 371 -34.51 -14.23 12.39
C PRO A 371 -33.09 -13.63 12.34
N PHE A 372 -32.20 -14.26 11.57
CA PHE A 372 -30.77 -13.91 11.52
C PHE A 372 -30.29 -13.68 10.08
N THR A 373 -29.49 -12.65 9.85
CA THR A 373 -28.93 -12.32 8.53
C THR A 373 -27.58 -13.00 8.35
N GLY A 374 -27.43 -13.82 7.31
CA GLY A 374 -26.20 -14.60 7.06
C GLY A 374 -25.10 -13.82 6.31
N SER A 375 -24.01 -14.53 6.01
CA SER A 375 -22.79 -14.08 5.32
C SER A 375 -21.81 -13.25 6.15
N HIS A 376 -20.55 -13.66 6.09
CA HIS A 376 -19.39 -12.97 6.67
C HIS A 376 -18.34 -12.56 5.62
N GLU A 377 -18.75 -12.49 4.35
CA GLU A 377 -17.90 -12.09 3.21
C GLU A 377 -18.42 -10.79 2.53
N PRO A 378 -18.63 -9.67 3.25
CA PRO A 378 -19.13 -8.42 2.66
C PRO A 378 -18.07 -7.63 1.87
N ALA A 379 -18.53 -7.00 0.78
CA ALA A 379 -17.85 -5.87 0.15
C ALA A 379 -18.87 -4.80 -0.26
N GLY A 380 -18.53 -3.52 -0.09
CA GLY A 380 -19.47 -2.42 -0.33
C GLY A 380 -18.86 -1.03 -0.18
N THR A 381 -19.72 -0.05 0.07
CA THR A 381 -19.34 1.37 0.17
C THR A 381 -19.77 1.96 1.51
N VAL A 382 -18.89 2.73 2.13
CA VAL A 382 -19.22 3.46 3.37
C VAL A 382 -20.24 4.56 3.09
N VAL A 383 -21.33 4.60 3.86
CA VAL A 383 -22.42 5.60 3.70
C VAL A 383 -22.66 6.45 4.94
N ALA A 384 -22.22 6.00 6.12
CA ALA A 384 -22.19 6.82 7.33
C ALA A 384 -21.09 6.35 8.28
N LEU A 385 -20.67 7.24 9.19
CA LEU A 385 -19.61 7.01 10.16
C LEU A 385 -20.12 7.35 11.56
N GLY A 386 -19.78 6.52 12.53
CA GLY A 386 -19.93 6.84 13.95
C GLY A 386 -19.00 7.96 14.39
N SER A 387 -19.32 8.59 15.52
CA SER A 387 -18.61 9.78 16.02
C SER A 387 -17.16 9.56 16.43
N ASN A 388 -16.77 8.31 16.73
CA ASN A 388 -15.44 7.93 17.17
C ASN A 388 -14.64 7.23 16.08
N VAL A 389 -15.23 7.05 14.88
CA VAL A 389 -14.51 6.44 13.76
C VAL A 389 -13.34 7.35 13.37
N PRO A 390 -12.11 6.81 13.23
CA PRO A 390 -10.95 7.60 12.84
C PRO A 390 -11.15 8.33 11.51
N GLU A 391 -10.55 9.53 11.38
CA GLU A 391 -10.64 10.36 10.17
C GLU A 391 -10.04 9.73 8.90
N THR A 392 -9.41 8.55 9.01
CA THR A 392 -8.96 7.76 7.86
C THR A 392 -10.12 7.20 7.03
N TRP A 393 -11.30 7.06 7.64
CA TRP A 393 -12.51 6.57 6.97
C TRP A 393 -13.37 7.72 6.48
N HIS A 394 -13.90 7.58 5.27
CA HIS A 394 -14.73 8.56 4.59
C HIS A 394 -15.99 7.91 4.02
N VAL A 395 -17.08 8.67 3.99
CA VAL A 395 -18.24 8.32 3.19
C VAL A 395 -17.82 8.25 1.72
N GLY A 396 -18.19 7.17 1.04
CA GLY A 396 -17.78 6.86 -0.33
C GLY A 396 -16.63 5.86 -0.45
N ASP A 397 -15.94 5.53 0.64
CA ASP A 397 -14.86 4.55 0.61
C ASP A 397 -15.37 3.17 0.18
N ARG A 398 -14.65 2.53 -0.76
CA ARG A 398 -14.83 1.12 -1.11
C ARG A 398 -14.19 0.26 -0.03
N VAL A 399 -14.95 -0.66 0.56
CA VAL A 399 -14.50 -1.42 1.72
C VAL A 399 -14.93 -2.87 1.68
N GLY A 400 -14.11 -3.73 2.29
CA GLY A 400 -14.46 -5.08 2.69
C GLY A 400 -14.40 -5.20 4.21
N VAL A 401 -15.16 -6.13 4.78
CA VAL A 401 -15.17 -6.37 6.23
C VAL A 401 -14.77 -7.81 6.52
N THR A 402 -13.78 -7.97 7.38
CA THR A 402 -13.33 -9.29 7.84
C THR A 402 -14.32 -9.89 8.84
N ASN A 403 -14.25 -11.22 9.01
CA ASN A 403 -15.17 -11.98 9.87
C ASN A 403 -15.19 -11.49 11.34
N PHE A 404 -14.01 -11.35 11.95
CA PHE A 404 -13.87 -11.10 13.39
C PHE A 404 -13.94 -9.61 13.72
N MET A 405 -14.82 -9.22 14.65
CA MET A 405 -15.02 -7.83 15.05
C MET A 405 -15.30 -7.67 16.55
N ASP A 406 -15.44 -6.41 16.99
CA ASP A 406 -15.82 -6.00 18.34
C ASP A 406 -15.01 -6.67 19.48
N PRO A 407 -13.67 -6.53 19.51
CA PRO A 407 -12.89 -7.06 20.63
C PRO A 407 -13.29 -6.37 21.94
N CYS A 408 -13.46 -7.14 23.02
CA CYS A 408 -13.97 -6.60 24.29
C CYS A 408 -12.94 -5.84 25.15
N ASP A 409 -11.67 -5.77 24.70
CA ASP A 409 -10.53 -5.09 25.33
C ASP A 409 -10.10 -5.57 26.73
N LYS A 410 -10.89 -6.43 27.39
CA LYS A 410 -10.67 -6.81 28.80
C LYS A 410 -10.37 -8.29 29.06
N CYS A 411 -10.71 -9.18 28.11
CA CYS A 411 -10.54 -10.62 28.32
C CYS A 411 -9.07 -11.05 28.22
N LYS A 412 -8.78 -12.31 28.59
CA LYS A 412 -7.40 -12.84 28.56
C LYS A 412 -6.83 -12.80 27.14
N GLY A 413 -7.65 -13.10 26.13
CA GLY A 413 -7.26 -13.01 24.73
C GLY A 413 -6.88 -11.60 24.28
N CYS A 414 -7.70 -10.60 24.62
CA CYS A 414 -7.40 -9.18 24.33
C CYS A 414 -6.12 -8.71 25.05
N LYS A 415 -5.96 -9.06 26.33
CA LYS A 415 -4.74 -8.74 27.11
C LYS A 415 -3.50 -9.36 26.48
N TRP A 416 -3.58 -10.64 26.10
CA TRP A 416 -2.49 -11.34 25.42
C TRP A 416 -2.13 -10.66 24.09
N ALA A 417 -3.13 -10.32 23.27
CA ALA A 417 -2.92 -9.64 21.99
C ALA A 417 -2.23 -8.29 22.19
N THR A 418 -2.74 -7.45 23.10
CA THR A 418 -2.14 -6.14 23.39
C THR A 418 -0.70 -6.26 23.93
N GLN A 419 -0.40 -7.26 24.76
CA GLN A 419 0.94 -7.45 25.34
C GLN A 419 1.94 -8.07 24.36
N THR A 420 1.50 -8.96 23.47
CA THR A 420 2.39 -9.78 22.62
C THR A 420 2.50 -9.20 21.21
N ILE A 421 1.38 -8.69 20.67
CA ILE A 421 1.25 -8.17 19.31
C ILE A 421 1.29 -6.63 19.31
N GLY A 422 0.95 -5.99 20.45
CA GLY A 422 0.94 -4.52 20.57
C GLY A 422 -0.39 -3.88 20.14
N SER A 423 -1.41 -4.69 19.82
CA SER A 423 -2.74 -4.21 19.43
C SER A 423 -3.84 -5.22 19.79
N LEU A 424 -5.09 -4.78 19.76
CA LEU A 424 -6.23 -5.69 19.91
C LEU A 424 -6.39 -6.56 18.67
N ASP A 425 -6.75 -7.81 18.89
CA ASP A 425 -7.01 -8.78 17.84
C ASP A 425 -8.31 -9.54 18.11
N PRO A 426 -9.39 -9.25 17.37
CA PRO A 426 -10.70 -9.86 17.63
C PRO A 426 -10.71 -11.37 17.40
N ARG A 427 -9.76 -11.94 16.64
CA ARG A 427 -9.65 -13.39 16.41
C ARG A 427 -9.47 -14.16 17.72
N PHE A 428 -8.73 -13.57 18.65
CA PHE A 428 -8.37 -14.21 19.92
C PHE A 428 -9.20 -13.71 21.10
N CYS A 429 -10.17 -12.81 20.88
CA CYS A 429 -11.06 -12.35 21.93
C CYS A 429 -11.96 -13.50 22.43
N ASP A 430 -12.04 -13.68 23.76
CA ASP A 430 -12.93 -14.69 24.36
C ASP A 430 -14.40 -14.32 24.17
N ASN A 431 -14.70 -13.02 24.11
CA ASN A 431 -16.02 -12.46 23.82
C ASN A 431 -16.08 -11.94 22.38
N LYS A 432 -15.43 -12.65 21.45
CA LYS A 432 -15.39 -12.26 20.03
C LYS A 432 -16.78 -12.25 19.43
N THR A 433 -16.91 -11.39 18.44
CA THR A 433 -18.09 -11.26 17.60
C THR A 433 -17.70 -11.57 16.16
N MET A 434 -18.59 -12.24 15.44
CA MET A 434 -18.32 -12.71 14.07
C MET A 434 -19.47 -12.30 13.15
N CYS A 435 -19.14 -11.57 12.09
CA CYS A 435 -20.09 -11.09 11.08
C CYS A 435 -20.94 -12.24 10.58
N GLY A 436 -22.27 -12.15 10.61
CA GLY A 436 -23.15 -13.19 10.05
C GLY A 436 -22.94 -14.60 10.62
N ILE A 437 -22.28 -14.74 11.78
CA ILE A 437 -21.95 -16.04 12.38
C ILE A 437 -22.27 -16.08 13.88
N TYR A 438 -21.77 -15.11 14.65
CA TYR A 438 -21.85 -15.13 16.12
C TYR A 438 -22.06 -13.72 16.66
N HIS A 439 -23.19 -13.51 17.36
CA HIS A 439 -23.61 -12.27 18.02
C HIS A 439 -23.87 -11.05 17.11
N ARG A 440 -23.72 -11.15 15.78
CA ARG A 440 -24.00 -10.06 14.82
C ARG A 440 -24.61 -10.58 13.52
N ASP A 441 -25.63 -9.86 13.05
CA ASP A 441 -26.15 -10.01 11.69
C ASP A 441 -25.06 -9.75 10.64
N GLY A 442 -25.17 -10.45 9.52
CA GLY A 442 -24.21 -10.47 8.43
C GLY A 442 -24.57 -9.62 7.22
N ALA A 443 -23.98 -9.99 6.09
CA ALA A 443 -23.92 -9.18 4.88
C ALA A 443 -24.99 -9.49 3.82
N PHE A 444 -25.85 -10.49 4.02
CA PHE A 444 -27.00 -10.71 3.12
C PHE A 444 -28.12 -9.67 3.32
N ALA A 445 -27.77 -8.39 3.40
CA ALA A 445 -28.65 -7.25 3.58
C ALA A 445 -28.09 -6.02 2.86
N GLU A 446 -28.95 -5.09 2.42
CA GLU A 446 -28.50 -3.88 1.69
C GLU A 446 -27.59 -2.97 2.50
N TYR A 447 -27.74 -2.98 3.83
CA TYR A 447 -26.90 -2.20 4.75
C TYR A 447 -26.46 -3.04 5.94
N MET A 448 -25.24 -2.81 6.39
CA MET A 448 -24.71 -3.42 7.62
C MET A 448 -23.83 -2.43 8.38
N THR A 449 -23.72 -2.59 9.70
CA THR A 449 -22.72 -1.88 10.50
C THR A 449 -21.55 -2.78 10.85
N SER A 450 -20.35 -2.21 10.86
CA SER A 450 -19.14 -2.90 11.31
C SER A 450 -18.28 -1.99 12.18
N TRP A 451 -17.60 -2.57 13.17
CA TRP A 451 -16.53 -1.90 13.87
C TRP A 451 -15.44 -1.48 12.88
N HIS A 452 -15.06 -0.21 12.91
CA HIS A 452 -14.13 0.35 11.92
C HIS A 452 -12.76 -0.38 11.89
N GLY A 453 -12.39 -1.08 12.97
CA GLY A 453 -11.15 -1.85 13.03
C GLY A 453 -11.18 -3.19 12.28
N ALA A 454 -12.35 -3.71 11.90
CA ALA A 454 -12.50 -4.94 11.13
C ALA A 454 -12.59 -4.71 9.61
N VAL A 455 -12.38 -3.46 9.17
CA VAL A 455 -12.64 -2.99 7.81
C VAL A 455 -11.32 -2.72 7.08
N VAL A 456 -11.29 -3.03 5.78
CA VAL A 456 -10.15 -2.76 4.88
C VAL A 456 -10.61 -1.98 3.65
N HIS A 457 -9.79 -1.03 3.18
CA HIS A 457 -10.03 -0.36 1.91
C HIS A 457 -9.84 -1.31 0.73
N LEU A 458 -10.72 -1.19 -0.26
CA LEU A 458 -10.63 -1.94 -1.51
C LEU A 458 -10.17 -1.01 -2.64
N PRO A 459 -9.09 -1.37 -3.36
CA PRO A 459 -8.69 -0.65 -4.57
C PRO A 459 -9.78 -0.69 -5.65
N ASP A 460 -9.85 0.35 -6.48
CA ASP A 460 -10.81 0.42 -7.60
C ASP A 460 -10.65 -0.73 -8.61
N SER A 461 -9.45 -1.28 -8.72
CA SER A 461 -9.14 -2.41 -9.60
C SER A 461 -9.74 -3.74 -9.13
N VAL A 462 -10.22 -3.82 -7.88
CA VAL A 462 -10.87 -5.03 -7.33
C VAL A 462 -12.38 -4.78 -7.28
N SER A 463 -13.13 -5.55 -8.06
CA SER A 463 -14.60 -5.49 -8.03
C SER A 463 -15.13 -5.98 -6.68
N PHE A 464 -16.32 -5.56 -6.28
CA PHE A 464 -16.90 -6.00 -5.01
C PHE A 464 -17.12 -7.52 -5.00
N GLU A 465 -17.55 -8.10 -6.12
CA GLU A 465 -17.73 -9.55 -6.29
C GLU A 465 -16.43 -10.32 -6.04
N GLN A 466 -15.30 -9.81 -6.53
CA GLN A 466 -13.99 -10.42 -6.31
C GLN A 466 -13.45 -10.15 -4.92
N ALA A 467 -13.83 -9.03 -4.28
CA ALA A 467 -13.42 -8.69 -2.93
C ALA A 467 -14.12 -9.53 -1.85
N ALA A 468 -15.40 -9.86 -2.04
CA ALA A 468 -16.19 -10.61 -1.06
C ALA A 468 -15.50 -11.91 -0.58
N PRO A 469 -15.09 -12.85 -1.48
CA PRO A 469 -14.37 -14.06 -1.07
C PRO A 469 -13.03 -13.80 -0.37
N LEU A 470 -12.40 -12.64 -0.60
CA LEU A 470 -11.12 -12.31 0.02
C LEU A 470 -11.29 -12.02 1.52
N MET A 471 -12.47 -11.56 1.93
CA MET A 471 -12.76 -11.18 3.32
C MET A 471 -12.87 -12.36 4.29
N CYS A 472 -12.93 -13.59 3.77
CA CYS A 472 -12.74 -14.80 4.56
C CYS A 472 -11.77 -15.75 3.86
N ALA A 473 -12.14 -16.31 2.71
CA ALA A 473 -11.32 -17.32 2.06
C ALA A 473 -9.91 -16.82 1.74
N GLY A 474 -9.80 -15.65 1.11
CA GLY A 474 -8.51 -15.05 0.81
C GLY A 474 -7.67 -14.89 2.07
N ALA A 475 -8.23 -14.23 3.08
CA ALA A 475 -7.54 -13.97 4.34
C ALA A 475 -7.11 -15.27 5.06
N THR A 476 -7.99 -16.26 5.14
CA THR A 476 -7.68 -17.54 5.80
C THR A 476 -6.53 -18.26 5.11
N VAL A 477 -6.55 -18.38 3.78
CA VAL A 477 -5.49 -19.11 3.07
C VAL A 477 -4.20 -18.30 2.95
N TRP A 478 -4.28 -16.97 2.89
CA TRP A 478 -3.11 -16.08 2.97
C TRP A 478 -2.36 -16.30 4.27
N HIS A 479 -3.07 -16.26 5.40
CA HIS A 479 -2.46 -16.52 6.71
C HIS A 479 -1.95 -17.95 6.80
N ALA A 480 -2.67 -18.94 6.24
CA ALA A 480 -2.21 -20.33 6.21
C ALA A 480 -0.87 -20.48 5.48
N ILE A 481 -0.68 -19.78 4.36
CA ILE A 481 0.59 -19.76 3.62
C ILE A 481 1.69 -19.10 4.45
N ASN A 482 1.40 -17.98 5.14
CA ASN A 482 2.36 -17.34 6.04
C ASN A 482 2.80 -18.29 7.17
N GLN A 483 1.87 -19.07 7.73
CA GLN A 483 2.19 -20.05 8.78
C GLN A 483 3.10 -21.18 8.28
N ALA A 484 3.09 -21.49 6.98
CA ALA A 484 3.96 -22.52 6.41
C ALA A 484 5.46 -22.13 6.40
N ASP A 485 5.78 -20.83 6.55
CA ASP A 485 7.14 -20.29 6.63
C ASP A 485 8.06 -20.77 5.50
N LEU A 486 7.57 -20.61 4.26
CA LEU A 486 8.20 -21.11 3.04
C LEU A 486 9.11 -20.07 2.38
N GLN A 487 10.23 -20.53 1.84
CA GLN A 487 11.11 -19.77 0.97
C GLN A 487 10.82 -20.04 -0.51
N LYS A 488 11.15 -19.07 -1.37
CA LYS A 488 10.98 -19.19 -2.83
C LYS A 488 11.64 -20.47 -3.35
N GLY A 489 10.94 -21.19 -4.22
CA GLY A 489 11.39 -22.48 -4.77
C GLY A 489 11.12 -23.70 -3.89
N GLN A 490 10.69 -23.54 -2.64
CA GLN A 490 10.27 -24.68 -1.81
C GLN A 490 8.90 -25.22 -2.25
N THR A 491 8.65 -26.49 -1.90
CA THR A 491 7.48 -27.25 -2.34
C THR A 491 6.32 -27.12 -1.35
N VAL A 492 5.12 -26.88 -1.88
CA VAL A 492 3.89 -26.81 -1.08
C VAL A 492 2.75 -27.53 -1.79
N ALA A 493 2.01 -28.36 -1.06
CA ALA A 493 0.74 -28.87 -1.54
C ALA A 493 -0.41 -28.00 -1.02
N ILE A 494 -1.35 -27.66 -1.89
CA ILE A 494 -2.66 -27.09 -1.53
C ILE A 494 -3.69 -28.21 -1.69
N ILE A 495 -4.36 -28.59 -0.61
CA ILE A 495 -5.22 -29.78 -0.56
C ILE A 495 -6.66 -29.35 -0.32
N GLY A 496 -7.56 -29.71 -1.23
CA GLY A 496 -8.95 -29.24 -1.25
C GLY A 496 -9.07 -27.92 -2.02
N ILE A 497 -9.34 -28.01 -3.32
CA ILE A 497 -9.43 -26.91 -4.28
C ILE A 497 -10.89 -26.44 -4.45
N GLY A 498 -11.51 -26.08 -3.34
CA GLY A 498 -12.74 -25.29 -3.32
C GLY A 498 -12.46 -23.79 -3.41
N GLY A 499 -13.37 -22.97 -2.88
CA GLY A 499 -13.20 -21.51 -2.85
C GLY A 499 -11.96 -21.03 -2.07
N LEU A 500 -11.47 -21.82 -1.10
CA LEU A 500 -10.26 -21.53 -0.33
C LEU A 500 -8.99 -21.95 -1.08
N GLY A 501 -8.92 -23.22 -1.50
CA GLY A 501 -7.73 -23.78 -2.14
C GLY A 501 -7.39 -23.14 -3.48
N VAL A 502 -8.38 -22.72 -4.27
CA VAL A 502 -8.12 -22.06 -5.57
C VAL A 502 -7.40 -20.71 -5.41
N LEU A 503 -7.66 -19.98 -4.31
CA LEU A 503 -6.90 -18.78 -3.95
C LEU A 503 -5.52 -19.17 -3.39
N GLY A 504 -5.45 -20.24 -2.60
CA GLY A 504 -4.19 -20.77 -2.07
C GLY A 504 -3.17 -21.13 -3.16
N ILE A 505 -3.61 -21.77 -4.24
CA ILE A 505 -2.79 -22.06 -5.42
C ILE A 505 -2.18 -20.78 -5.96
N GLN A 506 -3.02 -19.78 -6.22
CA GLN A 506 -2.61 -18.51 -6.83
C GLN A 506 -1.63 -17.75 -5.94
N PHE A 507 -1.92 -17.63 -4.65
CA PHE A 507 -1.03 -16.98 -3.69
C PHE A 507 0.31 -17.69 -3.56
N ALA A 508 0.32 -19.03 -3.50
CA ALA A 508 1.54 -19.81 -3.38
C ALA A 508 2.41 -19.71 -4.65
N LYS A 509 1.79 -19.77 -5.84
CA LYS A 509 2.51 -19.60 -7.11
C LYS A 509 3.06 -18.19 -7.28
N ALA A 510 2.29 -17.16 -6.94
CA ALA A 510 2.74 -15.77 -7.00
C ALA A 510 3.95 -15.49 -6.07
N ARG A 511 4.00 -16.13 -4.90
CA ARG A 511 5.18 -16.09 -4.00
C ARG A 511 6.41 -16.86 -4.54
N GLY A 512 6.27 -17.53 -5.68
CA GLY A 512 7.35 -18.27 -6.33
C GLY A 512 7.61 -19.65 -5.72
N TYR A 513 6.60 -20.26 -5.08
CA TYR A 513 6.70 -21.63 -4.60
C TYR A 513 6.45 -22.64 -5.72
N ARG A 514 6.90 -23.87 -5.49
CA ARG A 514 6.63 -25.05 -6.30
C ARG A 514 5.35 -25.70 -5.75
N VAL A 515 4.24 -25.60 -6.48
CA VAL A 515 2.90 -25.87 -5.96
C VAL A 515 2.31 -27.13 -6.58
N VAL A 516 1.85 -28.03 -5.71
CA VAL A 516 1.03 -29.19 -6.07
C VAL A 516 -0.40 -28.90 -5.64
N ALA A 517 -1.36 -28.92 -6.56
CA ALA A 517 -2.78 -28.83 -6.25
C ALA A 517 -3.38 -30.24 -6.16
N VAL A 518 -4.10 -30.52 -5.08
CA VAL A 518 -4.68 -31.85 -4.82
C VAL A 518 -6.15 -31.73 -4.45
N ASP A 519 -7.01 -32.48 -5.14
CA ASP A 519 -8.44 -32.63 -4.83
C ASP A 519 -8.92 -34.05 -5.20
N ASN A 520 -10.02 -34.53 -4.64
CA ASN A 520 -10.65 -35.79 -5.04
C ASN A 520 -11.83 -35.60 -6.01
N HIS A 521 -12.29 -34.37 -6.22
CA HIS A 521 -13.42 -34.06 -7.10
C HIS A 521 -12.95 -33.39 -8.40
N ASP A 522 -13.51 -33.84 -9.52
CA ASP A 522 -13.24 -33.27 -10.85
C ASP A 522 -13.44 -31.75 -10.93
N VAL A 523 -14.43 -31.22 -10.19
CA VAL A 523 -14.67 -29.77 -10.10
C VAL A 523 -13.48 -29.04 -9.49
N GLY A 524 -12.88 -29.56 -8.42
CA GLY A 524 -11.71 -28.95 -7.78
C GLY A 524 -10.47 -29.01 -8.69
N LEU A 525 -10.25 -30.16 -9.35
CA LEU A 525 -9.16 -30.32 -10.32
C LEU A 525 -9.31 -29.38 -11.52
N LYS A 526 -10.55 -29.20 -12.01
CA LYS A 526 -10.87 -28.23 -13.06
C LYS A 526 -10.59 -26.80 -12.61
N LEU A 527 -11.02 -26.42 -11.40
CA LEU A 527 -10.73 -25.10 -10.83
C LEU A 527 -9.23 -24.81 -10.75
N ALA A 528 -8.42 -25.81 -10.33
CA ALA A 528 -6.96 -25.68 -10.31
C ALA A 528 -6.37 -25.41 -11.71
N SER A 529 -6.99 -25.95 -12.76
CA SER A 529 -6.52 -25.81 -14.14
C SER A 529 -6.90 -24.48 -14.82
N GLU A 530 -7.94 -23.80 -14.31
CA GLU A 530 -8.53 -22.58 -14.88
C GLU A 530 -8.02 -21.27 -14.24
N VAL A 531 -7.11 -21.36 -13.27
CA VAL A 531 -6.38 -20.18 -12.74
C VAL A 531 -5.54 -19.51 -13.85
N PRO A 532 -5.21 -18.20 -13.71
CA PRO A 532 -4.37 -17.49 -14.69
C PRO A 532 -3.08 -18.26 -15.02
N SER A 533 -2.64 -18.21 -16.28
CA SER A 533 -1.54 -19.07 -16.77
C SER A 533 -0.23 -18.91 -15.98
N HIS A 534 0.09 -17.68 -15.54
CA HIS A 534 1.28 -17.40 -14.72
C HIS A 534 1.14 -17.83 -13.25
N LEU A 535 -0.05 -18.23 -12.82
CA LEU A 535 -0.39 -18.67 -11.46
C LEU A 535 -0.81 -20.13 -11.39
N LYS A 536 -0.63 -20.90 -12.47
CA LYS A 536 -0.97 -22.32 -12.49
C LYS A 536 -0.06 -23.13 -11.56
N PRO A 537 -0.62 -24.12 -10.84
CA PRO A 537 0.19 -25.05 -10.06
C PRO A 537 1.08 -25.87 -11.00
N ASP A 538 2.20 -26.37 -10.48
CA ASP A 538 3.14 -27.17 -11.25
C ASP A 538 2.58 -28.59 -11.50
N LEU A 539 1.78 -29.10 -10.56
CA LEU A 539 1.04 -30.36 -10.68
C LEU A 539 -0.41 -30.20 -10.21
N ILE A 540 -1.32 -30.92 -10.86
CA ILE A 540 -2.73 -31.07 -10.46
C ILE A 540 -3.00 -32.56 -10.36
N LEU A 541 -3.34 -33.05 -9.16
CA LEU A 541 -3.38 -34.47 -8.85
C LEU A 541 -4.68 -34.85 -8.12
N SER A 542 -5.17 -36.07 -8.40
CA SER A 542 -6.26 -36.67 -7.64
C SER A 542 -5.75 -37.52 -6.48
N LEU A 543 -6.38 -37.45 -5.31
CA LEU A 543 -6.09 -38.40 -4.22
C LEU A 543 -6.38 -39.86 -4.60
N GLU A 544 -7.27 -40.07 -5.57
CA GLU A 544 -7.68 -41.39 -6.06
C GLU A 544 -6.76 -41.94 -7.16
N ASP A 545 -5.93 -41.10 -7.78
CA ASP A 545 -4.96 -41.54 -8.79
C ASP A 545 -3.82 -42.33 -8.11
N PRO A 546 -3.64 -43.63 -8.43
CA PRO A 546 -2.59 -44.45 -7.82
C PRO A 546 -1.18 -43.93 -8.11
N GLU A 547 -0.98 -43.13 -9.16
CA GLU A 547 0.31 -42.54 -9.50
C GLU A 547 0.62 -41.25 -8.72
N THR A 548 -0.35 -40.67 -8.00
CA THR A 548 -0.18 -39.39 -7.29
C THR A 548 1.02 -39.39 -6.35
N ILE A 549 1.23 -40.49 -5.62
CA ILE A 549 2.36 -40.61 -4.69
C ILE A 549 3.69 -40.56 -5.47
N GLN A 550 3.80 -41.31 -6.58
CA GLN A 550 5.00 -41.32 -7.40
C GLN A 550 5.26 -39.95 -8.04
N LYS A 551 4.22 -39.29 -8.57
CA LYS A 551 4.33 -37.95 -9.17
C LYS A 551 4.83 -36.91 -8.16
N ILE A 552 4.40 -36.99 -6.89
CA ILE A 552 4.90 -36.11 -5.82
C ILE A 552 6.34 -36.47 -5.45
N SER A 553 6.69 -37.76 -5.36
CA SER A 553 8.08 -38.19 -5.12
C SER A 553 8.99 -37.65 -6.22
N ASP A 554 8.67 -37.89 -7.50
CA ASP A 554 9.44 -37.39 -8.65
C ASP A 554 9.57 -35.87 -8.63
N PHE A 555 8.48 -35.15 -8.31
CA PHE A 555 8.49 -33.69 -8.22
C PHE A 555 9.34 -33.16 -7.07
N THR A 556 9.47 -33.93 -5.99
CA THR A 556 10.20 -33.51 -4.79
C THR A 556 11.59 -34.13 -4.70
N ASP A 557 12.07 -34.77 -5.77
CA ASP A 557 13.34 -35.52 -5.80
C ASP A 557 13.40 -36.58 -4.69
N ASP A 558 12.26 -37.21 -4.40
CA ASP A 558 12.01 -38.20 -3.34
C ASP A 558 12.21 -37.67 -1.89
N ILE A 559 12.36 -36.35 -1.73
CA ILE A 559 12.54 -35.72 -0.41
C ILE A 559 11.21 -35.57 0.33
N GLY A 560 10.12 -35.33 -0.41
CA GLY A 560 8.81 -34.97 0.12
C GLY A 560 8.52 -33.47 0.11
N LEU A 561 7.30 -33.11 0.49
CA LEU A 561 6.81 -31.74 0.48
C LEU A 561 7.34 -30.95 1.68
N LYS A 562 7.81 -29.71 1.46
CA LYS A 562 8.20 -28.83 2.57
C LYS A 562 7.00 -28.38 3.40
N ALA A 563 5.85 -28.14 2.76
CA ALA A 563 4.61 -27.88 3.47
C ALA A 563 3.38 -28.46 2.76
N ALA A 564 2.30 -28.62 3.53
CA ALA A 564 0.97 -28.92 3.02
C ALA A 564 -0.05 -28.02 3.72
N ILE A 565 -0.88 -27.34 2.93
CA ILE A 565 -1.95 -26.47 3.41
C ILE A 565 -3.27 -27.17 3.13
N VAL A 566 -3.94 -27.59 4.19
CA VAL A 566 -5.17 -28.39 4.11
C VAL A 566 -6.38 -27.47 4.20
N CYS A 567 -7.06 -27.30 3.07
CA CYS A 567 -8.22 -26.44 2.86
C CYS A 567 -9.54 -27.22 2.86
N THR A 568 -9.54 -28.46 3.38
CA THR A 568 -10.69 -29.35 3.49
C THR A 568 -10.88 -29.82 4.94
N SER A 569 -12.11 -30.14 5.32
CA SER A 569 -12.45 -30.80 6.58
C SER A 569 -12.27 -32.32 6.53
N ASP A 570 -11.90 -32.89 5.38
CA ASP A 570 -11.72 -34.33 5.23
C ASP A 570 -10.54 -34.85 6.08
N ASN A 571 -10.86 -35.79 6.97
CA ASN A 571 -9.91 -36.37 7.90
C ASN A 571 -8.79 -37.17 7.20
N ASP A 572 -9.13 -37.92 6.17
CA ASP A 572 -8.19 -38.80 5.47
C ASP A 572 -7.20 -37.97 4.63
N ALA A 573 -7.65 -36.85 4.05
CA ALA A 573 -6.81 -35.90 3.34
C ALA A 573 -5.76 -35.24 4.25
N ASN A 574 -6.10 -34.96 5.52
CA ASN A 574 -5.15 -34.44 6.51
C ASN A 574 -4.06 -35.47 6.85
N ASP A 575 -4.45 -36.71 7.13
CA ASP A 575 -3.53 -37.81 7.44
C ASP A 575 -2.64 -38.14 6.22
N TRP A 576 -3.25 -38.16 5.04
CA TRP A 576 -2.57 -38.32 3.76
C TRP A 576 -1.49 -37.24 3.61
N ALA A 577 -1.84 -35.96 3.79
CA ALA A 577 -0.92 -34.83 3.64
C ALA A 577 0.30 -34.94 4.55
N ALA A 578 0.08 -35.25 5.83
CA ALA A 578 1.15 -35.34 6.83
C ALA A 578 2.21 -36.39 6.46
N GLN A 579 1.81 -37.51 5.86
CA GLN A 579 2.73 -38.58 5.46
C GLN A 579 3.66 -38.18 4.30
N ARG A 580 3.26 -37.21 3.45
CA ARG A 580 4.05 -36.76 2.28
C ARG A 580 4.99 -35.60 2.60
N LEU A 581 5.04 -35.16 3.86
CA LEU A 581 6.01 -34.17 4.29
C LEU A 581 7.41 -34.77 4.38
N GLN A 582 8.39 -33.97 3.98
CA GLN A 582 9.81 -34.21 4.26
C GLN A 582 10.10 -34.07 5.78
N PRO A 583 11.28 -34.47 6.26
CA PRO A 583 11.73 -34.12 7.60
C PRO A 583 11.64 -32.61 7.88
N ARG A 584 11.04 -32.25 9.02
CA ARG A 584 10.75 -30.88 9.47
C ARG A 584 9.86 -30.10 8.50
N GLY A 585 9.01 -30.83 7.76
CA GLY A 585 7.93 -30.26 6.97
C GLY A 585 6.77 -29.75 7.84
N VAL A 586 5.96 -28.85 7.28
CA VAL A 586 4.88 -28.17 8.01
C VAL A 586 3.51 -28.53 7.44
N LEU A 587 2.63 -29.07 8.27
CA LEU A 587 1.20 -29.19 7.97
C LEU A 587 0.46 -27.97 8.53
N VAL A 588 -0.22 -27.22 7.68
CA VAL A 588 -1.07 -26.11 8.10
C VAL A 588 -2.53 -26.50 7.90
N ALA A 589 -3.26 -26.65 9.02
CA ALA A 589 -4.69 -27.00 9.01
C ALA A 589 -5.55 -25.73 8.95
N ALA A 590 -6.20 -25.49 7.82
CA ALA A 590 -7.14 -24.39 7.60
C ALA A 590 -8.62 -24.84 7.56
N GLY A 591 -8.87 -26.11 7.25
CA GLY A 591 -10.19 -26.74 7.39
C GLY A 591 -10.45 -27.23 8.82
N PHE A 592 -11.73 -27.48 9.14
CA PHE A 592 -12.18 -27.96 10.44
C PHE A 592 -12.62 -29.43 10.36
N PRO A 593 -11.74 -30.41 10.64
CA PRO A 593 -12.11 -31.82 10.60
C PRO A 593 -12.97 -32.22 11.80
N GLU A 594 -14.14 -32.81 11.54
CA GLU A 594 -15.13 -33.13 12.58
C GLU A 594 -14.60 -34.11 13.63
N GLN A 595 -13.77 -35.08 13.23
CA GLN A 595 -13.20 -36.08 14.14
C GLN A 595 -11.90 -35.60 14.82
N GLY A 596 -11.48 -34.35 14.57
CA GLY A 596 -10.17 -33.84 15.00
C GLY A 596 -9.01 -34.38 14.16
N LEU A 597 -7.79 -33.90 14.41
CA LEU A 597 -6.59 -34.33 13.68
C LEU A 597 -6.00 -35.61 14.28
N LYS A 598 -5.63 -36.56 13.42
CA LYS A 598 -4.87 -37.76 13.79
C LYS A 598 -3.41 -37.56 13.39
N PHE A 599 -2.50 -38.14 14.18
CA PHE A 599 -1.07 -38.05 13.90
C PHE A 599 -0.45 -39.43 13.96
N ASP A 600 0.30 -39.78 12.92
CA ASP A 600 1.20 -40.92 12.96
C ASP A 600 2.40 -40.57 13.86
N PRO A 601 2.58 -41.26 15.01
CA PRO A 601 3.69 -40.99 15.92
C PRO A 601 5.05 -41.19 15.25
N MET A 602 5.13 -42.04 14.22
CA MET A 602 6.38 -42.24 13.49
C MET A 602 6.76 -40.99 12.70
N ASN A 603 5.81 -40.37 11.99
CA ASN A 603 6.08 -39.12 11.28
C ASN A 603 6.35 -37.98 12.26
N LEU A 604 5.58 -37.86 13.35
CA LEU A 604 5.77 -36.79 14.31
C LEU A 604 7.15 -36.83 14.98
N LEU A 605 7.63 -38.01 15.37
CA LEU A 605 8.88 -38.16 16.09
C LEU A 605 10.11 -38.31 15.18
N PHE A 606 10.03 -39.15 14.14
CA PHE A 606 11.20 -39.45 13.31
C PHE A 606 11.39 -38.48 12.15
N LYS A 607 10.31 -37.83 11.68
CA LYS A 607 10.42 -36.73 10.70
C LYS A 607 10.37 -35.35 11.36
N GLU A 608 10.08 -35.25 12.66
CA GLU A 608 9.93 -33.96 13.37
C GLU A 608 8.99 -32.99 12.63
N ILE A 609 7.87 -33.50 12.09
CA ILE A 609 6.91 -32.65 11.38
C ILE A 609 6.29 -31.63 12.35
N VAL A 610 5.94 -30.46 11.82
CA VAL A 610 5.30 -29.39 12.57
C VAL A 610 3.87 -29.24 12.11
N VAL A 611 2.93 -29.19 13.04
CA VAL A 611 1.51 -28.96 12.74
C VAL A 611 1.11 -27.59 13.29
N LYS A 612 0.56 -26.75 12.43
CA LYS A 612 0.09 -25.41 12.80
C LYS A 612 -1.40 -25.26 12.47
N GLY A 613 -2.15 -24.72 13.43
CA GLY A 613 -3.51 -24.26 13.19
C GLY A 613 -3.51 -22.82 12.67
N THR A 614 -4.54 -22.49 11.90
CA THR A 614 -4.81 -21.12 11.42
C THR A 614 -6.32 -20.88 11.42
N ILE A 615 -6.75 -19.62 11.51
CA ILE A 615 -8.19 -19.28 11.52
C ILE A 615 -8.53 -18.10 10.60
N HIS A 616 -7.66 -17.10 10.47
CA HIS A 616 -7.86 -15.91 9.60
C HIS A 616 -6.62 -14.99 9.63
N CYS A 617 -6.50 -14.03 8.70
CA CYS A 617 -5.50 -12.93 8.75
C CYS A 617 -5.73 -11.95 9.91
N SER A 618 -4.64 -11.31 10.35
CA SER A 618 -4.72 -10.02 11.05
C SER A 618 -5.21 -8.92 10.09
N MET A 619 -5.55 -7.74 10.61
CA MET A 619 -5.91 -6.62 9.73
C MET A 619 -4.73 -6.07 8.93
N GLU A 620 -3.50 -6.22 9.44
CA GLU A 620 -2.28 -5.90 8.70
C GLU A 620 -2.08 -6.86 7.53
N GLU A 621 -2.13 -8.17 7.79
CA GLU A 621 -2.02 -9.20 6.76
C GLU A 621 -3.15 -9.12 5.73
N THR A 622 -4.34 -8.67 6.15
CA THR A 622 -5.46 -8.45 5.22
C THR A 622 -5.13 -7.32 4.24
N ARG A 623 -4.49 -6.23 4.68
CA ARG A 623 -4.06 -5.14 3.80
C ARG A 623 -2.98 -5.61 2.82
N GLU A 624 -1.96 -6.31 3.32
CA GLU A 624 -0.90 -6.89 2.50
C GLU A 624 -1.47 -7.85 1.43
N MET A 625 -2.42 -8.70 1.83
CA MET A 625 -3.08 -9.61 0.91
C MET A 625 -3.80 -8.85 -0.21
N ILE A 626 -4.53 -7.78 0.10
CA ILE A 626 -5.25 -6.99 -0.92
C ILE A 626 -4.28 -6.34 -1.89
N GLU A 627 -3.17 -5.77 -1.42
CA GLU A 627 -2.12 -5.21 -2.28
C GLU A 627 -1.53 -6.30 -3.19
N PHE A 628 -1.25 -7.48 -2.64
CA PHE A 628 -0.70 -8.61 -3.38
C PHE A 628 -1.67 -9.18 -4.42
N VAL A 629 -2.97 -9.19 -4.12
CA VAL A 629 -4.02 -9.57 -5.08
C VAL A 629 -3.98 -8.67 -6.31
N VAL A 630 -3.84 -7.36 -6.11
CA VAL A 630 -3.75 -6.38 -7.19
C VAL A 630 -2.46 -6.57 -8.00
N GLU A 631 -1.33 -6.71 -7.32
CA GLU A 631 -0.02 -6.87 -7.96
C GLU A 631 0.02 -8.08 -8.92
N HIS A 632 -0.56 -9.20 -8.50
CA HIS A 632 -0.46 -10.47 -9.24
C HIS A 632 -1.70 -10.84 -10.05
N GLY A 633 -2.77 -10.04 -9.98
CA GLY A 633 -4.02 -10.30 -10.69
C GLY A 633 -4.72 -11.57 -10.22
N ILE A 634 -4.72 -11.81 -8.90
CA ILE A 634 -5.35 -12.99 -8.28
C ILE A 634 -6.86 -12.83 -8.31
N ARG A 635 -7.58 -13.92 -8.62
CA ARG A 635 -9.04 -13.89 -8.77
C ARG A 635 -9.71 -15.16 -8.27
N SER A 636 -10.91 -15.01 -7.71
CA SER A 636 -11.81 -16.11 -7.39
C SER A 636 -12.66 -16.49 -8.61
N HIS A 637 -12.96 -17.79 -8.74
CA HIS A 637 -14.05 -18.26 -9.59
C HIS A 637 -15.36 -18.05 -8.83
N LEU A 638 -16.33 -17.38 -9.45
CA LEU A 638 -17.56 -16.95 -8.80
C LEU A 638 -18.80 -17.52 -9.47
N SER A 639 -19.80 -17.86 -8.66
CA SER A 639 -21.19 -18.06 -9.07
C SER A 639 -22.01 -16.91 -8.53
N LEU A 640 -22.43 -15.99 -9.41
CA LEU A 640 -23.17 -14.78 -9.01
C LEU A 640 -24.67 -15.05 -8.94
N LEU A 641 -25.32 -14.52 -7.90
CA LEU A 641 -26.76 -14.63 -7.65
C LEU A 641 -27.32 -13.26 -7.31
N SER A 642 -28.54 -12.94 -7.72
CA SER A 642 -29.28 -11.84 -7.11
C SER A 642 -29.87 -12.24 -5.76
N MET A 643 -30.28 -11.27 -4.94
CA MET A 643 -31.00 -11.58 -3.68
C MET A 643 -32.25 -12.44 -3.92
N ASP A 644 -32.98 -12.21 -5.00
CA ASP A 644 -34.20 -12.93 -5.36
C ASP A 644 -33.94 -14.40 -5.74
N GLU A 645 -32.69 -14.75 -6.09
CA GLU A 645 -32.26 -16.10 -6.49
C GLU A 645 -31.49 -16.85 -5.40
N ALA A 646 -31.31 -16.23 -4.23
CA ALA A 646 -30.39 -16.70 -3.19
C ALA A 646 -31.08 -17.28 -1.95
N GLU A 647 -32.41 -17.40 -1.92
CA GLU A 647 -33.15 -18.02 -0.81
C GLU A 647 -32.69 -19.48 -0.56
N ASP A 648 -32.44 -20.24 -1.63
CA ASP A 648 -32.01 -21.65 -1.59
C ASP A 648 -30.49 -21.84 -1.71
N ILE A 649 -29.71 -20.77 -1.49
CA ILE A 649 -28.25 -20.76 -1.73
C ILE A 649 -27.50 -21.86 -0.95
N VAL A 650 -27.93 -22.16 0.29
CA VAL A 650 -27.31 -23.20 1.11
C VAL A 650 -27.59 -24.59 0.54
N ALA A 651 -28.87 -24.90 0.25
CA ALA A 651 -29.25 -26.18 -0.32
C ALA A 651 -28.54 -26.47 -1.65
N ARG A 652 -28.40 -25.44 -2.50
CA ARG A 652 -27.63 -25.54 -3.76
C ARG A 652 -26.13 -25.70 -3.52
N SER A 653 -25.58 -25.06 -2.49
CA SER A 653 -24.18 -25.22 -2.10
C SER A 653 -23.88 -26.63 -1.60
N GLU A 654 -24.73 -27.21 -0.74
CA GLU A 654 -24.61 -28.59 -0.25
C GLU A 654 -24.79 -29.61 -1.38
N ALA A 655 -25.65 -29.31 -2.37
CA ALA A 655 -25.81 -30.11 -3.57
C ALA A 655 -24.69 -29.92 -4.61
N HIS A 656 -23.63 -29.16 -4.28
CA HIS A 656 -22.51 -28.84 -5.18
C HIS A 656 -22.94 -28.22 -6.52
N ALA A 657 -24.02 -27.44 -6.53
CA ALA A 657 -24.58 -26.84 -7.74
C ALA A 657 -23.81 -25.60 -8.23
N PHE A 658 -22.82 -25.13 -7.48
CA PHE A 658 -22.02 -23.95 -7.80
C PHE A 658 -20.59 -24.32 -8.18
N VAL A 659 -20.02 -23.54 -9.09
CA VAL A 659 -18.59 -23.59 -9.41
C VAL A 659 -17.90 -22.43 -8.71
N GLY A 660 -16.88 -22.73 -7.91
CA GLY A 660 -16.15 -21.72 -7.14
C GLY A 660 -16.93 -21.21 -5.93
N ARG A 661 -16.90 -19.88 -5.70
CA ARG A 661 -17.55 -19.22 -4.56
C ARG A 661 -18.92 -18.63 -4.97
N PRO A 662 -20.03 -19.00 -4.32
CA PRO A 662 -21.31 -18.31 -4.50
C PRO A 662 -21.23 -16.89 -3.91
N VAL A 663 -21.64 -15.88 -4.67
CA VAL A 663 -21.66 -14.48 -4.24
C VAL A 663 -23.00 -13.86 -4.60
N VAL A 664 -23.69 -13.31 -3.59
CA VAL A 664 -24.97 -12.60 -3.77
C VAL A 664 -24.68 -11.14 -4.07
N GLN A 665 -25.23 -10.65 -5.17
CA GLN A 665 -25.26 -9.24 -5.53
C GLN A 665 -26.45 -8.59 -4.82
N ILE A 666 -26.14 -7.64 -3.94
CA ILE A 666 -27.09 -7.00 -3.04
C ILE A 666 -27.53 -5.64 -3.62
N GLY A 667 -26.59 -4.71 -3.78
CA GLY A 667 -26.85 -3.36 -4.27
C GLY A 667 -26.33 -3.12 -5.69
N LYS A 668 -27.12 -2.43 -6.52
CA LYS A 668 -26.68 -1.86 -7.81
C LYS A 668 -26.22 -0.41 -7.66
#